data_AF-A0A922M6M1-F1
#
_entry.id   AF-A0A922M6M1-F1
#
_cell.length_a   1.000
_cell.length_b   1.000
_cell.length_c   1.000
_cell.angle_alpha   90.00
_cell.angle_beta   90.00
_cell.angle_gamma   90.00
#
_symmetry.space_group_name_H-M   'P 1'
#
loop_
_entity.id
_entity.type
_entity.pdbx_description
1 polymer ?
#
loop_
_entity_poly.entity_id
_entity_poly.type
_entity_poly.pdbx_seq_one_letter_code
_entity_poly.pdbx_strand_id
1 'polypeptide(L)'
;MKKYPQKVFDEFDKYYGSLDLSEFAKYLPKNEIKTFLCKATQYMFTQIETWRYFLNNMEKDDRFEFVKKTLIDKTEFDIITDQSIRKFLEETNTYQCMEVYVESNNDVRHCLEAIILYNVIHDEPVPEIVEQKQSFNTFRNKRNALNEEQQNKLFTYILNSTWSKIKPENITNESQLDMNLRELGNVMLLLNDWNKTITDYPFVLEKIQELTKIKDENNWNTDLANLYNVNKSWRKYMFEEALSLSLCEETCLNALKHKPQLLSRHDKQIHTLRTNDAVSLRRVLAKLRVYWPDTLAQHWREAYMQSLNEPTGQKSIIEGVILLSPIDQVIQLGKKYIPASFKINWSDANQTEINIQKNIAKHLHIARPLVSLDAVLWYAKGDFLQYAVPSLSVVLHNISDVENREYLPKLLDAPVSLQKFGIRQIFFKFEINDMIDIVSKIWNTTKNPSIRSIIFLRTYKKLCNIKNECKEKCLWKLLSLFLDDKSFEKSRCIYRKLIHVDDIPVSVQGDFFMKSYNILSSLSDSIDKDSYLFNQIFIHVPKIMERLDEDFVANELLSPAGTKFCAHDSEYINSFACYVLCGKSEEQQLLRFNRVLRPAMEEAFQCWDHNRSGSFYVRKQFKMLLDCLGWYFIVYFSLNKVPIPTKLFAEILKTMQEGLPIIKNYVLITSWKLVTEYVKLMEEHETVSNAFKLSNFKRSQFHDSGEIAYAYMDNEPLEVWEDINKKISPYLGPKAVLFLKEDCKQYGPTIYNVFGSAFQNMFQILSLKMYDYIVDTLKYMLVDENFIPNYLLVSLCFPQLYSNKFKSELTELREKLRSNTCNTAKLHYY
;
A
#
# COMPACT_ATOMS: atom_id res chain seq x y z
N MET A 1 -41.65 -23.15 21.27
CA MET A 1 -40.91 -22.86 22.53
C MET A 1 -40.93 -24.03 23.52
N LYS A 2 -42.06 -24.43 24.14
CA LYS A 2 -42.07 -25.44 25.23
C LYS A 2 -41.48 -26.83 24.92
N LYS A 3 -41.61 -27.33 23.68
CA LYS A 3 -41.15 -28.68 23.31
C LYS A 3 -39.76 -28.72 22.65
N TYR A 4 -39.41 -27.69 21.89
CA TYR A 4 -38.18 -27.64 21.08
C TYR A 4 -37.60 -26.22 21.02
N PRO A 5 -37.15 -25.64 22.15
CA PRO A 5 -36.66 -24.26 22.18
C PRO A 5 -35.38 -24.10 21.34
N GLN A 6 -34.43 -25.03 21.44
CA GLN A 6 -33.15 -24.95 20.72
C GLN A 6 -33.31 -24.95 19.20
N LYS A 7 -34.20 -25.79 18.67
CA LYS A 7 -34.50 -25.81 17.22
C LYS A 7 -35.06 -24.48 16.74
N VAL A 8 -35.89 -23.82 17.54
CA VAL A 8 -36.45 -22.50 17.20
C VAL A 8 -35.38 -21.41 17.31
N PHE A 9 -34.38 -21.56 18.19
CA PHE A 9 -33.23 -20.66 18.27
C PHE A 9 -32.28 -20.83 17.08
N ASP A 10 -31.95 -22.07 16.72
CA ASP A 10 -30.98 -22.39 15.66
C ASP A 10 -31.53 -22.06 14.26
N GLU A 11 -32.85 -22.21 14.06
CA GLU A 11 -33.56 -21.91 12.81
C GLU A 11 -34.45 -20.66 12.93
N PHE A 12 -34.02 -19.69 13.75
CA PHE A 12 -34.80 -18.47 14.02
C PHE A 12 -35.20 -17.72 12.74
N ASP A 13 -34.31 -17.67 11.75
CA ASP A 13 -34.52 -17.08 10.43
C ASP A 13 -35.75 -17.65 9.70
N LYS A 14 -36.06 -18.93 9.91
CA LYS A 14 -37.22 -19.59 9.30
C LYS A 14 -38.53 -19.34 10.04
N TYR A 15 -38.46 -19.04 11.34
CA TYR A 15 -39.64 -18.94 12.20
C TYR A 15 -40.02 -17.51 12.59
N TYR A 16 -39.14 -16.52 12.40
CA TYR A 16 -39.29 -15.17 12.95
C TYR A 16 -40.66 -14.52 12.66
N GLY A 17 -41.17 -14.67 11.43
CA GLY A 17 -42.44 -14.08 11.00
C GLY A 17 -43.68 -14.68 11.65
N SER A 18 -43.53 -15.73 12.47
CA SER A 18 -44.61 -16.44 13.16
C SER A 18 -44.41 -16.51 14.68
N LEU A 19 -43.40 -15.82 15.23
CA LEU A 19 -43.12 -15.80 16.65
C LEU A 19 -43.74 -14.58 17.35
N ASP A 20 -44.39 -14.80 18.49
CA ASP A 20 -44.63 -13.74 19.47
C ASP A 20 -43.31 -13.40 20.15
N LEU A 21 -42.72 -12.26 19.79
CA LEU A 21 -41.40 -11.83 20.28
C LEU A 21 -41.38 -11.54 21.78
N SER A 22 -42.51 -11.12 22.37
CA SER A 22 -42.63 -10.87 23.81
C SER A 22 -42.55 -12.17 24.60
N GLU A 23 -43.24 -13.20 24.13
CA GLU A 23 -43.18 -14.52 24.74
C GLU A 23 -41.87 -15.25 24.43
N PHE A 24 -41.36 -15.13 23.20
CA PHE A 24 -40.08 -15.71 22.78
C PHE A 24 -38.90 -15.20 23.62
N ALA A 25 -38.84 -13.89 23.90
CA ALA A 25 -37.79 -13.28 24.70
C ALA A 25 -37.68 -13.86 26.12
N LYS A 26 -38.77 -14.38 26.69
CA LYS A 26 -38.78 -15.00 28.04
C LYS A 26 -38.12 -16.39 28.08
N TYR A 27 -38.04 -17.09 26.94
CA TYR A 27 -37.43 -18.42 26.87
C TYR A 27 -35.93 -18.36 26.52
N LEU A 28 -35.41 -17.20 26.13
CA LEU A 28 -33.98 -17.00 25.93
C LEU A 28 -33.27 -16.90 27.29
N PRO A 29 -32.17 -17.65 27.49
CA PRO A 29 -31.29 -17.44 28.64
C PRO A 29 -30.80 -15.98 28.68
N LYS A 30 -30.86 -15.32 29.84
CA LYS A 30 -30.57 -13.88 29.96
C LYS A 30 -29.19 -13.49 29.42
N ASN A 31 -28.20 -14.36 29.64
CA ASN A 31 -26.81 -14.24 29.18
C ASN A 31 -26.63 -14.51 27.67
N GLU A 32 -27.63 -15.08 27.00
CA GLU A 32 -27.59 -15.36 25.55
C GLU A 32 -28.36 -14.33 24.72
N ILE A 33 -29.20 -13.49 25.34
CA ILE A 33 -30.01 -12.48 24.64
C ILE A 33 -29.12 -11.52 23.84
N LYS A 34 -27.97 -11.11 24.38
CA LYS A 34 -27.04 -10.19 23.68
C LYS A 34 -26.45 -10.81 22.43
N THR A 35 -25.94 -12.04 22.54
CA THR A 35 -25.40 -12.81 21.40
C THR A 35 -26.49 -13.07 20.36
N PHE A 36 -27.68 -13.43 20.82
CA PHE A 36 -28.85 -13.61 19.96
C PHE A 36 -29.20 -12.34 19.20
N LEU A 37 -29.34 -11.20 19.88
CA LEU A 37 -29.62 -9.91 19.23
C LEU A 37 -28.51 -9.50 18.26
N CYS A 38 -27.23 -9.68 18.62
CA CYS A 38 -26.12 -9.39 17.72
C CYS A 38 -26.18 -10.21 16.41
N LYS A 39 -26.55 -11.50 16.51
CA LYS A 39 -26.73 -12.37 15.32
C LYS A 39 -28.01 -12.01 14.56
N ALA A 40 -29.08 -11.69 15.28
CA ALA A 40 -30.38 -11.36 14.73
C ALA A 40 -30.43 -10.00 14.02
N THR A 41 -29.56 -9.04 14.39
CA THR A 41 -29.47 -7.72 13.72
C THR A 41 -29.07 -7.81 12.23
N GLN A 42 -28.58 -8.96 11.75
CA GLN A 42 -28.31 -9.20 10.33
C GLN A 42 -29.59 -9.53 9.52
N TYR A 43 -30.66 -9.95 10.20
CA TYR A 43 -31.89 -10.45 9.59
C TYR A 43 -33.13 -9.63 10.00
N MET A 44 -33.07 -8.99 11.16
CA MET A 44 -34.10 -8.13 11.72
C MET A 44 -33.55 -6.71 11.86
N PHE A 45 -34.25 -5.71 11.33
CA PHE A 45 -34.85 -4.62 12.12
C PHE A 45 -35.18 -3.39 11.26
N THR A 46 -36.47 -3.05 11.18
CA THR A 46 -36.97 -1.72 10.83
C THR A 46 -37.77 -1.06 11.97
N GLN A 47 -37.95 -1.70 13.14
CA GLN A 47 -38.76 -1.15 14.24
C GLN A 47 -38.11 -1.35 15.62
N ILE A 48 -37.61 -0.26 16.21
CA ILE A 48 -36.90 -0.21 17.50
C ILE A 48 -37.78 -0.64 18.69
N GLU A 49 -39.10 -0.52 18.55
CA GLU A 49 -40.10 -0.87 19.56
C GLU A 49 -40.09 -2.36 19.90
N THR A 50 -39.64 -3.21 18.98
CA THR A 50 -39.54 -4.65 19.19
C THR A 50 -38.36 -5.02 20.10
N TRP A 51 -37.37 -4.15 20.25
CA TRP A 51 -36.19 -4.38 21.12
C TRP A 51 -36.57 -4.39 22.59
N ARG A 52 -37.61 -3.66 22.99
CA ARG A 52 -38.02 -3.52 24.40
C ARG A 52 -38.25 -4.86 25.08
N TYR A 53 -38.80 -5.83 24.35
CA TYR A 53 -39.09 -7.17 24.87
C TYR A 53 -37.82 -7.94 25.25
N PHE A 54 -36.75 -7.75 24.50
CA PHE A 54 -35.47 -8.40 24.73
C PHE A 54 -34.63 -7.64 25.76
N LEU A 55 -34.56 -6.30 25.65
CA LEU A 55 -33.79 -5.48 26.58
C LEU A 55 -34.30 -5.59 28.02
N ASN A 56 -35.61 -5.62 28.22
CA ASN A 56 -36.21 -5.77 29.55
C ASN A 56 -35.86 -7.11 30.23
N ASN A 57 -35.56 -8.15 29.44
CA ASN A 57 -35.17 -9.47 29.95
C ASN A 57 -33.63 -9.69 29.98
N MET A 58 -32.84 -8.77 29.43
CA MET A 58 -31.37 -8.80 29.42
C MET A 58 -30.77 -8.33 30.75
N GLU A 59 -29.58 -8.84 31.12
CA GLU A 59 -28.80 -8.33 32.25
C GLU A 59 -28.40 -6.87 32.05
N LYS A 60 -28.25 -6.12 33.16
CA LYS A 60 -28.04 -4.66 33.13
C LYS A 60 -26.77 -4.27 32.38
N ASP A 61 -25.66 -4.96 32.65
CA ASP A 61 -24.36 -4.66 32.06
C ASP A 61 -24.32 -4.98 30.55
N ASP A 62 -24.98 -6.07 30.15
CA ASP A 62 -25.11 -6.47 28.74
C ASP A 62 -26.05 -5.55 27.95
N ARG A 63 -27.11 -5.04 28.61
CA ARG A 63 -28.05 -4.07 28.02
C ARG A 63 -27.33 -2.79 27.63
N PHE A 64 -26.44 -2.31 28.50
CA PHE A 64 -25.62 -1.14 28.24
C PHE A 64 -24.75 -1.33 27.00
N GLU A 65 -23.95 -2.40 26.96
CA GLU A 65 -23.00 -2.63 25.86
C GLU A 65 -23.74 -2.81 24.52
N PHE A 66 -24.89 -3.49 24.53
CA PHE A 66 -25.70 -3.69 23.34
C PHE A 66 -26.27 -2.38 22.78
N VAL A 67 -26.90 -1.55 23.62
CA VAL A 67 -27.49 -0.26 23.16
C VAL A 67 -26.40 0.70 22.71
N LYS A 68 -25.27 0.76 23.43
CA LYS A 68 -24.12 1.58 23.04
C LYS A 68 -23.63 1.21 21.64
N LYS A 69 -23.32 -0.07 21.41
CA LYS A 69 -22.74 -0.56 20.14
C LYS A 69 -23.71 -0.53 18.96
N THR A 70 -25.01 -0.64 19.22
CA THR A 70 -26.02 -0.88 18.16
C THR A 70 -26.83 0.36 17.83
N LEU A 71 -27.04 1.25 18.80
CA LEU A 71 -27.77 2.50 18.63
C LEU A 71 -26.79 3.67 18.69
N ILE A 72 -26.19 3.96 19.85
CA ILE A 72 -25.44 5.21 20.10
C ILE A 72 -24.20 5.35 19.20
N ASP A 73 -23.41 4.29 19.05
CA ASP A 73 -22.17 4.30 18.26
C ASP A 73 -22.44 4.22 16.73
N LYS A 74 -23.66 3.87 16.32
CA LYS A 74 -24.00 3.55 14.92
C LYS A 74 -24.99 4.51 14.25
N THR A 75 -25.71 5.36 14.98
CA THR A 75 -26.80 6.14 14.36
C THR A 75 -26.41 7.50 13.80
N GLU A 76 -26.91 7.77 12.60
CA GLU A 76 -26.97 9.09 11.97
C GLU A 76 -27.97 10.02 12.70
N PHE A 77 -27.80 11.31 12.46
CA PHE A 77 -28.28 12.45 13.26
C PHE A 77 -29.79 12.47 13.60
N ASP A 78 -30.65 11.95 12.73
CA ASP A 78 -32.11 12.08 12.84
C ASP A 78 -32.74 11.28 14.00
N ILE A 79 -32.02 10.29 14.54
CA ILE A 79 -32.50 9.38 15.59
C ILE A 79 -32.35 9.99 16.99
N ILE A 80 -31.41 10.90 17.22
CA ILE A 80 -31.14 11.49 18.56
C ILE A 80 -32.08 12.67 18.85
N THR A 81 -32.64 13.28 17.81
CA THR A 81 -33.66 14.33 17.92
C THR A 81 -35.09 13.77 17.99
N ASP A 82 -35.26 12.46 17.81
CA ASP A 82 -36.57 11.82 17.78
C ASP A 82 -37.10 11.56 19.20
N GLN A 83 -38.24 12.16 19.51
CA GLN A 83 -38.93 12.04 20.79
C GLN A 83 -39.29 10.58 21.13
N SER A 84 -39.57 9.74 20.14
CA SER A 84 -39.91 8.32 20.33
C SER A 84 -38.71 7.51 20.80
N ILE A 85 -37.51 7.82 20.31
CA ILE A 85 -36.26 7.15 20.70
C ILE A 85 -35.82 7.61 22.09
N ARG A 86 -35.97 8.90 22.42
CA ARG A 86 -35.74 9.39 23.80
C ARG A 86 -36.69 8.70 24.79
N LYS A 87 -37.98 8.66 24.46
CA LYS A 87 -38.99 7.98 25.28
C LYS A 87 -38.69 6.48 25.42
N PHE A 88 -38.24 5.81 24.36
CA PHE A 88 -37.79 4.42 24.42
C PHE A 88 -36.60 4.23 25.38
N LEU A 89 -35.59 5.11 25.35
CA LEU A 89 -34.42 5.03 26.23
C LEU A 89 -34.75 5.32 27.70
N GLU A 90 -35.70 6.23 27.95
CA GLU A 90 -36.24 6.52 29.28
C GLU A 90 -37.09 5.35 29.81
N GLU A 91 -38.04 4.83 29.01
CA GLU A 91 -38.93 3.71 29.39
C GLU A 91 -38.20 2.39 29.63
N THR A 92 -37.05 2.18 28.97
CA THR A 92 -36.21 0.98 29.16
C THR A 92 -35.20 1.12 30.30
N ASN A 93 -35.26 2.23 31.07
CA ASN A 93 -34.31 2.64 32.11
C ASN A 93 -32.85 2.61 31.65
N THR A 94 -32.61 2.82 30.36
CA THR A 94 -31.29 2.64 29.76
C THR A 94 -30.31 3.73 30.23
N TYR A 95 -30.76 4.98 30.39
CA TYR A 95 -29.92 6.06 30.94
C TYR A 95 -29.52 5.85 32.41
N GLN A 96 -30.39 5.22 33.21
CA GLN A 96 -30.07 4.85 34.60
C GLN A 96 -29.10 3.67 34.65
N CYS A 97 -29.26 2.68 33.76
CA CYS A 97 -28.33 1.55 33.62
C CYS A 97 -26.96 1.99 33.07
N MET A 98 -26.91 3.07 32.28
CA MET A 98 -25.69 3.74 31.83
C MET A 98 -25.05 4.62 32.92
N GLU A 99 -25.67 4.75 34.09
CA GLU A 99 -25.21 5.61 35.19
C GLU A 99 -25.00 7.10 34.79
N VAL A 100 -25.69 7.56 33.75
CA VAL A 100 -25.57 8.93 33.23
C VAL A 100 -26.01 9.97 34.27
N TYR A 101 -26.97 9.59 35.12
CA TYR A 101 -27.53 10.39 36.21
C TYR A 101 -27.08 9.94 37.61
N VAL A 102 -26.03 9.12 37.72
CA VAL A 102 -25.46 8.62 38.99
C VAL A 102 -24.02 9.14 39.12
N GLU A 103 -23.47 9.32 40.32
CA GLU A 103 -22.11 9.89 40.54
C GLU A 103 -20.92 8.99 40.12
N SER A 104 -21.16 7.89 39.40
CA SER A 104 -20.10 6.94 39.01
C SER A 104 -19.23 7.43 37.82
N ASN A 105 -18.03 6.86 37.67
CA ASN A 105 -16.98 7.26 36.72
C ASN A 105 -17.04 6.58 35.33
N ASN A 106 -18.20 6.09 34.88
CA ASN A 106 -18.31 5.40 33.60
C ASN A 106 -18.19 6.35 32.38
N ASP A 107 -17.53 5.89 31.30
CA ASP A 107 -17.34 6.65 30.06
C ASP A 107 -18.62 6.70 29.20
N VAL A 108 -19.43 7.73 29.45
CA VAL A 108 -20.74 7.99 28.81
C VAL A 108 -20.76 9.27 27.98
N ARG A 109 -19.60 9.70 27.46
CA ARG A 109 -19.43 11.00 26.78
C ARG A 109 -20.45 11.27 25.67
N HIS A 110 -20.70 10.30 24.80
CA HIS A 110 -21.67 10.44 23.70
C HIS A 110 -23.12 10.58 24.18
N CYS A 111 -23.47 9.98 25.32
CA CYS A 111 -24.80 10.11 25.92
C CYS A 111 -24.99 11.50 26.52
N LEU A 112 -23.97 12.03 27.22
CA LEU A 112 -24.00 13.38 27.77
C LEU A 112 -24.15 14.42 26.64
N GLU A 113 -23.41 14.25 25.55
CA GLU A 113 -23.52 15.09 24.36
C GLU A 113 -24.93 15.05 23.73
N ALA A 114 -25.54 13.87 23.65
CA ALA A 114 -26.90 13.70 23.14
C ALA A 114 -27.95 14.41 24.02
N ILE A 115 -27.85 14.29 25.35
CA ILE A 115 -28.76 14.94 26.30
C ILE A 115 -28.66 16.47 26.19
N ILE A 116 -27.45 17.00 26.16
CA ILE A 116 -27.23 18.45 26.03
C ILE A 116 -27.78 18.95 24.71
N LEU A 117 -27.47 18.26 23.61
CA LEU A 117 -27.97 18.64 22.29
C LEU A 117 -29.49 18.69 22.27
N TYR A 118 -30.17 17.64 22.73
CA TYR A 118 -31.63 17.59 22.73
C TYR A 118 -32.22 18.70 23.62
N ASN A 119 -31.75 18.83 24.86
CA ASN A 119 -32.35 19.76 25.81
C ASN A 119 -32.18 21.20 25.34
N VAL A 120 -31.00 21.56 24.82
CA VAL A 120 -30.73 22.91 24.34
C VAL A 120 -31.55 23.26 23.08
N ILE A 121 -31.75 22.33 22.14
CA ILE A 121 -32.54 22.63 20.93
C ILE A 121 -34.05 22.67 21.18
N HIS A 122 -34.54 22.05 22.26
CA HIS A 122 -35.95 22.03 22.66
C HIS A 122 -36.29 22.98 23.82
N ASP A 123 -35.35 23.84 24.23
CA ASP A 123 -35.49 24.77 25.35
C ASP A 123 -35.85 24.08 26.69
N GLU A 124 -35.35 22.84 26.89
CA GLU A 124 -35.45 22.11 28.15
C GLU A 124 -34.20 22.34 29.03
N PRO A 125 -34.33 22.33 30.36
CA PRO A 125 -33.17 22.46 31.25
C PRO A 125 -32.22 21.27 31.10
N VAL A 126 -30.93 21.54 30.93
CA VAL A 126 -29.88 20.51 31.02
C VAL A 126 -29.70 20.15 32.51
N PRO A 127 -29.76 18.86 32.89
CA PRO A 127 -29.56 18.47 34.29
C PRO A 127 -28.16 18.82 34.79
N GLU A 128 -28.06 19.36 36.01
CA GLU A 128 -26.79 19.81 36.60
C GLU A 128 -25.71 18.71 36.62
N ILE A 129 -26.11 17.47 36.92
CA ILE A 129 -25.18 16.32 36.93
C ILE A 129 -24.59 16.03 35.53
N VAL A 130 -25.33 16.34 34.47
CA VAL A 130 -24.85 16.22 33.08
C VAL A 130 -23.85 17.34 32.78
N GLU A 131 -24.13 18.58 33.23
CA GLU A 131 -23.22 19.72 33.07
C GLU A 131 -21.88 19.51 33.80
N GLN A 132 -21.92 18.93 35.01
CA GLN A 132 -20.72 18.63 35.81
C GLN A 132 -19.87 17.50 35.21
N LYS A 133 -20.49 16.47 34.62
CA LYS A 133 -19.80 15.33 34.00
C LYS A 133 -19.28 15.61 32.59
N GLN A 134 -19.81 16.64 31.91
CA GLN A 134 -19.47 16.90 30.53
C GLN A 134 -18.01 17.36 30.36
N SER A 135 -17.27 16.67 29.49
CA SER A 135 -16.00 17.18 28.96
C SER A 135 -16.23 18.12 27.78
N PHE A 136 -15.40 19.16 27.63
CA PHE A 136 -15.55 20.15 26.56
C PHE A 136 -15.64 19.50 25.17
N ASN A 137 -16.63 19.92 24.39
CA ASN A 137 -16.83 19.56 22.98
C ASN A 137 -17.46 20.76 22.26
N THR A 138 -16.98 21.08 21.07
CA THR A 138 -17.52 22.18 20.24
C THR A 138 -18.79 21.81 19.51
N PHE A 139 -19.18 20.54 19.46
CA PHE A 139 -20.30 20.02 18.66
C PHE A 139 -20.18 20.34 17.15
N ARG A 140 -18.97 20.58 16.64
CA ARG A 140 -18.72 20.89 15.22
C ARG A 140 -19.36 19.90 14.26
N ASN A 141 -19.27 18.60 14.57
CA ASN A 141 -19.80 17.51 13.75
C ASN A 141 -21.34 17.53 13.66
N LYS A 142 -22.02 18.27 14.55
CA LYS A 142 -23.47 18.39 14.62
C LYS A 142 -24.00 19.67 13.98
N ARG A 143 -23.12 20.63 13.68
CA ARG A 143 -23.48 21.94 13.14
C ARG A 143 -24.29 21.88 11.84
N ASN A 144 -23.84 21.09 10.86
CA ASN A 144 -24.47 21.04 9.53
C ASN A 144 -25.88 20.45 9.53
N ALA A 145 -26.27 19.77 10.61
CA ALA A 145 -27.55 19.10 10.71
C ALA A 145 -28.58 19.89 11.55
N LEU A 146 -28.17 21.03 12.12
CA LEU A 146 -29.04 21.96 12.85
C LEU A 146 -29.45 23.13 11.96
N ASN A 147 -30.67 23.64 12.15
CA ASN A 147 -31.07 24.91 11.53
C ASN A 147 -30.40 26.12 12.21
N GLU A 148 -30.53 27.31 11.63
CA GLU A 148 -29.82 28.51 12.12
C GLU A 148 -30.20 28.90 13.56
N GLU A 149 -31.47 28.75 13.94
CA GLU A 149 -31.94 29.04 15.30
C GLU A 149 -31.33 28.06 16.32
N GLN A 150 -31.41 26.75 16.03
CA GLN A 150 -30.84 25.69 16.86
C GLN A 150 -29.31 25.82 16.97
N GLN A 151 -28.65 26.18 15.87
CA GLN A 151 -27.22 26.48 15.83
C GLN A 151 -26.88 27.61 16.81
N ASN A 152 -27.64 28.70 16.80
CA ASN A 152 -27.41 29.83 17.70
C ASN A 152 -27.68 29.49 19.18
N LYS A 153 -28.73 28.71 19.48
CA LYS A 153 -29.01 28.22 20.84
C LYS A 153 -27.87 27.39 21.39
N LEU A 154 -27.45 26.37 20.62
CA LEU A 154 -26.37 25.47 21.03
C LEU A 154 -25.04 26.20 21.20
N PHE A 155 -24.66 27.05 20.25
CA PHE A 155 -23.44 27.85 20.34
C PHE A 155 -23.43 28.74 21.59
N THR A 156 -24.54 29.46 21.86
CA THR A 156 -24.65 30.39 23.00
C THR A 156 -24.55 29.64 24.33
N TYR A 157 -25.21 28.49 24.44
CA TYR A 157 -25.14 27.64 25.63
C TYR A 157 -23.69 27.20 25.92
N ILE A 158 -23.00 26.65 24.91
CA ILE A 158 -21.61 26.17 25.08
C ILE A 158 -20.67 27.33 25.40
N LEU A 159 -20.85 28.50 24.74
CA LEU A 159 -20.03 29.68 24.99
C LEU A 159 -20.17 30.16 26.43
N ASN A 160 -21.39 30.31 26.92
CA ASN A 160 -21.65 30.76 28.30
C ASN A 160 -21.14 29.76 29.33
N SER A 161 -21.35 28.46 29.10
CA SER A 161 -20.88 27.38 29.98
C SER A 161 -19.35 27.29 30.02
N THR A 162 -18.67 27.52 28.90
CA THR A 162 -17.19 27.53 28.87
C THR A 162 -16.65 28.81 29.48
N TRP A 163 -17.28 29.96 29.20
CA TRP A 163 -16.85 31.26 29.69
C TRP A 163 -16.98 31.39 31.21
N SER A 164 -18.02 30.82 31.83
CA SER A 164 -18.23 30.85 33.28
C SER A 164 -17.13 30.11 34.07
N LYS A 165 -16.37 29.22 33.42
CA LYS A 165 -15.23 28.49 34.01
C LYS A 165 -13.95 29.31 34.05
N ILE A 166 -13.86 30.39 33.25
CA ILE A 166 -12.74 31.33 33.27
C ILE A 166 -12.92 32.23 34.50
N LYS A 167 -12.00 32.15 35.45
CA LYS A 167 -12.08 32.90 36.71
C LYS A 167 -11.51 34.31 36.48
N PRO A 168 -12.34 35.37 36.56
CA PRO A 168 -11.92 36.71 36.15
C PRO A 168 -10.94 37.38 37.12
N GLU A 169 -10.90 36.96 38.39
CA GLU A 169 -10.19 37.67 39.46
C GLU A 169 -9.38 36.67 40.32
N ASN A 170 -8.09 36.94 40.55
CA ASN A 170 -7.13 36.20 41.42
C ASN A 170 -6.25 35.09 40.80
N ILE A 171 -5.53 35.37 39.71
CA ILE A 171 -4.42 34.51 39.25
C ILE A 171 -3.16 34.86 40.06
N THR A 172 -2.76 33.99 40.99
CA THR A 172 -1.59 34.18 41.88
C THR A 172 -0.45 33.20 41.61
N ASN A 173 -0.66 32.20 40.76
CA ASN A 173 0.36 31.20 40.38
C ASN A 173 0.16 30.68 38.95
N GLU A 174 1.21 30.03 38.42
CA GLU A 174 1.27 29.51 37.05
C GLU A 174 0.20 28.43 36.76
N SER A 175 -0.15 27.60 37.74
CA SER A 175 -1.19 26.57 37.59
C SER A 175 -2.58 27.17 37.36
N GLN A 176 -2.90 28.28 38.04
CA GLN A 176 -4.14 29.02 37.83
C GLN A 176 -4.17 29.70 36.46
N LEU A 177 -3.02 30.17 35.96
CA LEU A 177 -2.90 30.68 34.60
C LEU A 177 -3.19 29.56 33.59
N ASP A 178 -2.57 28.39 33.74
CA ASP A 178 -2.78 27.22 32.87
C ASP A 178 -4.26 26.80 32.78
N MET A 179 -4.98 26.80 33.92
CA MET A 179 -6.41 26.49 33.94
C MET A 179 -7.22 27.51 33.12
N ASN A 180 -6.94 28.81 33.29
CA ASN A 180 -7.62 29.86 32.52
C ASN A 180 -7.28 29.79 31.03
N LEU A 181 -6.04 29.49 30.67
CA LEU A 181 -5.61 29.33 29.29
C LEU A 181 -6.25 28.12 28.61
N ARG A 182 -6.45 27.03 29.35
CA ARG A 182 -7.18 25.86 28.85
C ARG A 182 -8.62 26.20 28.49
N GLU A 183 -9.33 26.87 29.39
CA GLU A 183 -10.72 27.27 29.13
C GLU A 183 -10.83 28.35 28.06
N LEU A 184 -9.89 29.31 28.00
CA LEU A 184 -9.83 30.28 26.91
C LEU A 184 -9.50 29.62 25.56
N GLY A 185 -8.65 28.58 25.56
CA GLY A 185 -8.40 27.74 24.39
C GLY A 185 -9.66 27.02 23.91
N ASN A 186 -10.48 26.51 24.83
CA ASN A 186 -11.79 25.92 24.52
C ASN A 186 -12.71 26.96 23.85
N VAL A 187 -12.79 28.18 24.37
CA VAL A 187 -13.57 29.28 23.76
C VAL A 187 -13.09 29.59 22.35
N MET A 188 -11.77 29.67 22.14
CA MET A 188 -11.20 29.94 20.82
C MET A 188 -11.52 28.83 19.81
N LEU A 189 -11.45 27.55 20.23
CA LEU A 189 -11.84 26.42 19.41
C LEU A 189 -13.33 26.46 19.04
N LEU A 190 -14.20 26.80 19.99
CA LEU A 190 -15.63 26.95 19.76
C LEU A 190 -15.92 28.03 18.71
N LEU A 191 -15.34 29.22 18.86
CA LEU A 191 -15.50 30.31 17.89
C LEU A 191 -15.07 29.88 16.49
N ASN A 192 -13.96 29.13 16.39
CA ASN A 192 -13.41 28.70 15.11
C ASN A 192 -14.29 27.63 14.43
N ASP A 193 -14.72 26.62 15.17
CA ASP A 193 -15.55 25.52 14.66
C ASP A 193 -16.95 26.00 14.20
N TRP A 194 -17.42 27.10 14.79
CA TRP A 194 -18.70 27.74 14.46
C TRP A 194 -18.57 28.89 13.46
N ASN A 195 -17.39 29.10 12.86
CA ASN A 195 -17.09 30.19 11.92
C ASN A 195 -17.48 31.59 12.46
N LYS A 196 -17.30 31.82 13.75
CA LYS A 196 -17.53 33.15 14.36
C LYS A 196 -16.30 34.03 14.18
N THR A 197 -16.51 35.34 14.03
CA THR A 197 -15.39 36.29 13.93
C THR A 197 -15.00 36.75 15.33
N ILE A 198 -13.72 36.67 15.68
CA ILE A 198 -13.24 37.06 17.01
C ILE A 198 -13.54 38.53 17.38
N THR A 199 -13.71 39.41 16.39
CA THR A 199 -14.05 40.83 16.60
C THR A 199 -15.45 41.04 17.17
N ASP A 200 -16.35 40.08 16.98
CA ASP A 200 -17.71 40.14 17.52
C ASP A 200 -17.71 39.78 19.02
N TYR A 201 -16.57 39.33 19.55
CA TYR A 201 -16.37 38.88 20.93
C TYR A 201 -15.14 39.60 21.55
N PRO A 202 -15.16 40.93 21.69
CA PRO A 202 -14.00 41.72 22.12
C PRO A 202 -13.46 41.31 23.50
N PHE A 203 -14.34 40.86 24.39
CA PHE A 203 -13.98 40.35 25.72
C PHE A 203 -12.99 39.18 25.68
N VAL A 204 -12.97 38.39 24.59
CA VAL A 204 -11.99 37.30 24.39
C VAL A 204 -10.59 37.87 24.16
N LEU A 205 -10.48 38.90 23.31
CA LEU A 205 -9.20 39.56 23.01
C LEU A 205 -8.65 40.28 24.25
N GLU A 206 -9.50 40.99 24.98
CA GLU A 206 -9.15 41.65 26.23
C GLU A 206 -8.60 40.64 27.24
N LYS A 207 -9.22 39.46 27.36
CA LYS A 207 -8.74 38.41 28.26
C LYS A 207 -7.41 37.81 27.81
N ILE A 208 -7.17 37.62 26.51
CA ILE A 208 -5.86 37.18 25.99
C ILE A 208 -4.77 38.19 26.37
N GLN A 209 -5.03 39.49 26.22
CA GLN A 209 -4.09 40.55 26.58
C GLN A 209 -3.80 40.58 28.08
N GLU A 210 -4.85 40.46 28.91
CA GLU A 210 -4.72 40.39 30.36
C GLU A 210 -3.84 39.21 30.81
N LEU A 211 -4.12 37.99 30.30
CA LEU A 211 -3.34 36.80 30.66
C LEU A 211 -1.89 36.86 30.15
N THR A 212 -1.67 37.43 28.96
CA THR A 212 -0.32 37.64 28.42
C THR A 212 0.48 38.60 29.30
N LYS A 213 -0.15 39.69 29.76
CA LYS A 213 0.47 40.66 30.66
C LYS A 213 0.82 40.03 32.01
N ILE A 214 -0.08 39.25 32.60
CA ILE A 214 0.17 38.54 33.86
C ILE A 214 1.38 37.60 33.73
N LYS A 215 1.47 36.84 32.64
CA LYS A 215 2.61 35.97 32.35
C LYS A 215 3.91 36.75 32.28
N ASP A 216 3.93 37.84 31.50
CA ASP A 216 5.12 38.64 31.24
C ASP A 216 5.60 39.37 32.53
N GLU A 217 4.68 39.89 33.36
CA GLU A 217 5.00 40.53 34.64
C GLU A 217 5.59 39.56 35.67
N ASN A 218 5.15 38.30 35.67
CA ASN A 218 5.62 37.27 36.59
C ASN A 218 6.79 36.42 36.04
N ASN A 219 7.24 36.66 34.80
CA ASN A 219 8.26 35.88 34.08
C ASN A 219 7.94 34.35 34.04
N TRP A 220 6.67 33.99 33.86
CA TRP A 220 6.28 32.58 33.75
C TRP A 220 6.57 32.01 32.36
N ASN A 221 6.87 30.70 32.31
CA ASN A 221 7.30 30.01 31.08
C ASN A 221 6.13 29.34 30.34
N THR A 222 4.90 29.62 30.75
CA THR A 222 3.68 29.08 30.17
C THR A 222 3.57 29.30 28.65
N ASP A 223 3.22 28.25 27.92
CA ASP A 223 3.00 28.32 26.47
C ASP A 223 1.60 28.91 26.15
N LEU A 224 1.59 29.96 25.33
CA LEU A 224 0.38 30.65 24.87
C LEU A 224 0.07 30.38 23.38
N ALA A 225 0.88 29.52 22.73
CA ALA A 225 0.80 29.32 21.28
C ALA A 225 -0.52 28.70 20.85
N ASN A 226 -1.18 27.96 21.75
CA ASN A 226 -2.51 27.38 21.53
C ASN A 226 -3.58 28.45 21.27
N LEU A 227 -3.45 29.67 21.78
CA LEU A 227 -4.39 30.77 21.55
C LEU A 227 -4.15 31.45 20.20
N TYR A 228 -2.89 31.69 19.84
CA TYR A 228 -2.52 32.40 18.61
C TYR A 228 -2.69 31.56 17.34
N ASN A 229 -2.57 30.23 17.46
CA ASN A 229 -2.55 29.33 16.32
C ASN A 229 -3.91 28.73 15.94
N VAL A 230 -4.99 29.05 16.68
CA VAL A 230 -6.35 28.52 16.41
C VAL A 230 -6.84 28.89 15.01
N ASN A 231 -6.76 30.18 14.63
CA ASN A 231 -7.22 30.66 13.33
C ASN A 231 -6.28 31.72 12.76
N LYS A 232 -5.78 31.48 11.54
CA LYS A 232 -4.83 32.39 10.86
C LYS A 232 -5.39 33.80 10.65
N SER A 233 -6.70 33.95 10.42
CA SER A 233 -7.34 35.24 10.15
C SER A 233 -7.39 36.14 11.39
N TRP A 234 -7.36 35.56 12.59
CA TRP A 234 -7.44 36.29 13.86
C TRP A 234 -6.09 36.86 14.31
N ARG A 235 -4.98 36.32 13.81
CA ARG A 235 -3.62 36.74 14.16
C ARG A 235 -3.34 38.23 13.96
N LYS A 236 -4.03 38.87 13.01
CA LYS A 236 -3.90 40.32 12.77
C LYS A 236 -4.41 41.17 13.93
N TYR A 237 -5.34 40.66 14.73
CA TYR A 237 -5.90 41.36 15.89
C TYR A 237 -5.06 41.15 17.17
N MET A 238 -4.14 40.19 17.15
CA MET A 238 -3.21 39.88 18.25
C MET A 238 -1.75 40.12 17.81
N PHE A 239 -1.53 41.10 16.92
CA PHE A 239 -0.25 41.27 16.25
C PHE A 239 0.83 41.85 17.18
N GLU A 240 0.48 42.75 18.09
CA GLU A 240 1.45 43.35 19.02
C GLU A 240 1.94 42.31 20.05
N GLU A 241 1.08 41.37 20.43
CA GLU A 241 1.36 40.29 21.38
C GLU A 241 1.95 39.04 20.71
N ALA A 242 2.10 39.03 19.37
CA ALA A 242 2.40 37.83 18.60
C ALA A 242 3.67 37.09 19.05
N LEU A 243 4.73 37.81 19.45
CA LEU A 243 5.98 37.22 19.93
C LEU A 243 5.89 36.67 21.37
N SER A 244 5.08 37.29 22.24
CA SER A 244 4.78 36.76 23.58
C SER A 244 3.84 35.57 23.54
N LEU A 245 2.91 35.55 22.57
CA LEU A 245 1.94 34.48 22.37
C LEU A 245 2.55 33.25 21.69
N SER A 246 3.38 33.42 20.66
CA SER A 246 3.98 32.31 19.93
C SER A 246 5.37 32.69 19.40
N LEU A 247 6.42 32.28 20.11
CA LEU A 247 7.79 32.54 19.73
C LEU A 247 8.29 31.51 18.71
N CYS A 248 8.18 31.81 17.41
CA CYS A 248 8.59 30.92 16.32
C CYS A 248 9.09 31.69 15.08
N GLU A 249 9.57 30.96 14.07
CA GLU A 249 10.07 31.58 12.84
C GLU A 249 8.95 32.37 12.12
N GLU A 250 7.73 31.85 12.08
CA GLU A 250 6.58 32.47 11.43
C GLU A 250 6.21 33.84 12.02
N THR A 251 6.20 33.96 13.36
CA THR A 251 5.91 35.24 14.02
C THR A 251 7.02 36.24 13.80
N CYS A 252 8.29 35.80 13.76
CA CYS A 252 9.41 36.64 13.38
C CYS A 252 9.30 37.15 11.93
N LEU A 253 8.89 36.29 10.99
CA LEU A 253 8.68 36.68 9.59
C LEU A 253 7.53 37.69 9.43
N ASN A 254 6.46 37.53 10.21
CA ASN A 254 5.34 38.48 10.23
C ASN A 254 5.77 39.83 10.84
N ALA A 255 6.56 39.81 11.91
CA ALA A 255 7.15 41.01 12.49
C ALA A 255 8.03 41.74 11.46
N LEU A 256 8.93 41.03 10.76
CA LEU A 256 9.74 41.63 9.68
C LEU A 256 8.89 42.23 8.54
N LYS A 257 7.73 41.65 8.24
CA LYS A 257 6.87 42.14 7.17
C LYS A 257 6.11 43.41 7.54
N HIS A 258 5.66 43.53 8.78
CA HIS A 258 4.70 44.56 9.18
C HIS A 258 5.26 45.58 10.17
N LYS A 259 6.12 45.16 11.12
CA LYS A 259 6.70 46.03 12.16
C LYS A 259 8.02 45.44 12.70
N PRO A 260 9.16 45.60 11.98
CA PRO A 260 10.42 44.97 12.34
C PRO A 260 10.93 45.31 13.74
N GLN A 261 10.56 46.49 14.27
CA GLN A 261 10.96 46.95 15.61
C GLN A 261 10.44 46.03 16.73
N LEU A 262 9.42 45.20 16.47
CA LEU A 262 8.96 44.19 17.43
C LEU A 262 10.08 43.21 17.79
N LEU A 263 10.95 42.84 16.85
CA LEU A 263 12.06 41.93 17.15
C LEU A 263 13.06 42.52 18.15
N SER A 264 13.29 43.83 18.08
CA SER A 264 14.18 44.53 19.02
C SER A 264 13.53 44.74 20.38
N ARG A 265 12.22 45.03 20.42
CA ARG A 265 11.47 45.18 21.70
C ARG A 265 11.44 43.87 22.50
N HIS A 266 11.43 42.75 21.80
CA HIS A 266 11.39 41.40 22.38
C HIS A 266 12.76 40.69 22.34
N ASP A 267 13.88 41.43 22.32
CA ASP A 267 15.23 40.87 22.09
C ASP A 267 15.61 39.75 23.08
N LYS A 268 15.15 39.82 24.34
CA LYS A 268 15.33 38.75 25.33
C LYS A 268 14.70 37.42 24.90
N GLN A 269 13.45 37.44 24.47
CA GLN A 269 12.74 36.25 23.97
C GLN A 269 13.38 35.77 22.66
N ILE A 270 13.74 36.70 21.77
CA ILE A 270 14.43 36.41 20.51
C ILE A 270 15.82 35.79 20.76
N HIS A 271 16.54 36.15 21.83
CA HIS A 271 17.80 35.51 22.19
C HIS A 271 17.60 34.01 22.45
N THR A 272 16.61 33.63 23.27
CA THR A 272 16.24 32.22 23.50
C THR A 272 15.92 31.49 22.19
N LEU A 273 15.26 32.16 21.25
CA LEU A 273 14.96 31.58 19.93
C LEU A 273 16.22 31.41 19.06
N ARG A 274 17.15 32.37 19.10
CA ARG A 274 18.40 32.38 18.32
C ARG A 274 19.38 31.29 18.79
N THR A 275 19.42 30.98 20.07
CA THR A 275 20.34 29.99 20.66
C THR A 275 19.74 28.58 20.79
N ASN A 276 18.51 28.38 20.30
CA ASN A 276 17.83 27.08 20.37
C ASN A 276 18.16 26.20 19.15
N ASP A 277 18.90 25.12 19.34
CA ASP A 277 19.28 24.16 18.29
C ASP A 277 18.11 23.37 17.68
N ALA A 278 16.98 23.31 18.38
CA ALA A 278 15.76 22.65 17.92
C ALA A 278 14.96 23.50 16.91
N VAL A 279 15.22 24.80 16.83
CA VAL A 279 14.51 25.74 15.96
C VAL A 279 15.38 26.16 14.78
N SER A 280 14.79 26.24 13.58
CA SER A 280 15.46 26.81 12.41
C SER A 280 14.92 28.21 12.13
N LEU A 281 15.84 29.17 11.97
CA LEU A 281 15.53 30.56 11.60
C LEU A 281 15.98 30.92 10.18
N ARG A 282 16.19 29.91 9.33
CA ARG A 282 16.81 30.07 8.02
C ARG A 282 16.13 31.13 7.14
N ARG A 283 14.79 31.19 7.12
CA ARG A 283 14.02 32.16 6.31
C ARG A 283 14.12 33.55 6.90
N VAL A 284 14.06 33.68 8.23
CA VAL A 284 14.24 34.96 8.92
C VAL A 284 15.62 35.52 8.66
N LEU A 285 16.66 34.72 8.89
CA LEU A 285 18.07 35.10 8.68
C LEU A 285 18.33 35.49 7.22
N ALA A 286 17.79 34.75 6.26
CA ALA A 286 17.90 35.10 4.84
C ALA A 286 17.28 36.46 4.52
N LYS A 287 16.11 36.77 5.09
CA LYS A 287 15.46 38.09 4.91
C LYS A 287 16.23 39.20 5.62
N LEU A 288 16.71 38.96 6.84
CA LEU A 288 17.54 39.90 7.59
C LEU A 288 18.76 40.33 6.78
N ARG A 289 19.52 39.37 6.24
CA ARG A 289 20.69 39.66 5.42
C ARG A 289 20.37 40.53 4.21
N VAL A 290 19.24 40.30 3.54
CA VAL A 290 18.92 40.98 2.27
C VAL A 290 18.31 42.36 2.49
N TYR A 291 17.37 42.48 3.43
CA TYR A 291 16.55 43.69 3.58
C TYR A 291 17.00 44.58 4.75
N TRP A 292 17.73 44.03 5.73
CA TRP A 292 18.20 44.77 6.92
C TRP A 292 19.70 44.49 7.23
N PRO A 293 20.61 44.54 6.23
CA PRO A 293 22.02 44.16 6.41
C PRO A 293 22.73 44.98 7.51
N ASP A 294 22.54 46.29 7.53
CA ASP A 294 23.30 47.22 8.40
C ASP A 294 22.62 47.48 9.76
N THR A 295 21.46 46.88 10.02
CA THR A 295 20.70 47.08 11.27
C THR A 295 20.45 45.76 11.98
N LEU A 296 19.30 45.14 11.76
CA LEU A 296 18.90 43.90 12.44
C LEU A 296 19.85 42.74 12.13
N ALA A 297 20.33 42.59 10.90
CA ALA A 297 21.28 41.52 10.56
C ALA A 297 22.64 41.72 11.24
N GLN A 298 23.14 42.96 11.30
CA GLN A 298 24.37 43.28 12.02
C GLN A 298 24.21 42.99 13.52
N HIS A 299 23.14 43.46 14.15
CA HIS A 299 22.83 43.20 15.57
C HIS A 299 22.76 41.70 15.86
N TRP A 300 22.08 40.94 15.00
CA TRP A 300 21.95 39.48 15.17
C TRP A 300 23.28 38.76 14.96
N ARG A 301 24.08 39.18 13.97
CA ARG A 301 25.42 38.64 13.74
C ARG A 301 26.33 38.86 14.94
N GLU A 302 26.33 40.06 15.50
CA GLU A 302 27.14 40.40 16.69
C GLU A 302 26.70 39.57 17.90
N ALA A 303 25.39 39.43 18.13
CA ALA A 303 24.87 38.57 19.18
C ALA A 303 25.28 37.10 19.01
N TYR A 304 25.20 36.56 17.79
CA TYR A 304 25.68 35.20 17.51
C TYR A 304 27.18 35.03 17.76
N MET A 305 28.00 36.02 17.37
CA MET A 305 29.43 35.99 17.60
C MET A 305 29.79 36.06 19.08
N GLN A 306 29.03 36.82 19.89
CA GLN A 306 29.19 36.86 21.34
C GLN A 306 28.85 35.52 22.00
N SER A 307 27.80 34.84 21.52
CA SER A 307 27.37 33.53 22.04
C SER A 307 28.21 32.35 21.55
N LEU A 308 29.20 32.53 20.67
CA LEU A 308 29.95 31.43 20.04
C LEU A 308 30.60 30.46 21.05
N ASN A 309 31.02 30.95 22.21
CA ASN A 309 31.68 30.16 23.25
C ASN A 309 30.72 29.61 24.32
N GLU A 310 29.41 29.81 24.16
CA GLU A 310 28.41 29.24 25.06
C GLU A 310 28.41 27.70 25.00
N PRO A 311 28.10 27.01 26.11
CA PRO A 311 28.15 25.56 26.18
C PRO A 311 27.04 24.85 25.38
N THR A 312 25.98 25.57 24.99
CA THR A 312 24.83 25.03 24.23
C THR A 312 24.44 25.96 23.08
N GLY A 313 23.71 25.46 22.09
CA GLY A 313 23.18 26.27 20.99
C GLY A 313 24.13 26.45 19.81
N GLN A 314 25.26 25.72 19.76
CA GLN A 314 26.30 25.96 18.77
C GLN A 314 25.84 25.70 17.33
N LYS A 315 24.84 24.83 17.10
CA LYS A 315 24.32 24.62 15.75
C LYS A 315 23.61 25.89 15.27
N SER A 316 22.65 26.41 16.03
CA SER A 316 21.90 27.61 15.65
C SER A 316 22.79 28.84 15.58
N ILE A 317 23.78 28.95 16.47
CA ILE A 317 24.76 30.03 16.45
C ILE A 317 25.61 29.99 15.18
N ILE A 318 26.21 28.85 14.85
CA ILE A 318 27.04 28.71 13.64
C ILE A 318 26.22 28.91 12.37
N GLU A 319 24.98 28.40 12.32
CA GLU A 319 24.07 28.66 11.20
C GLU A 319 23.81 30.17 11.04
N GLY A 320 23.54 30.87 12.14
CA GLY A 320 23.34 32.31 12.20
C GLY A 320 24.56 33.11 11.70
N VAL A 321 25.75 32.79 12.22
CA VAL A 321 27.00 33.43 11.79
C VAL A 321 27.26 33.21 10.30
N ILE A 322 27.17 31.97 9.81
CA ILE A 322 27.46 31.66 8.40
C ILE A 322 26.44 32.30 7.46
N LEU A 323 25.15 32.37 7.85
CA LEU A 323 24.11 32.95 7.01
C LEU A 323 24.22 34.47 6.92
N LEU A 324 24.52 35.15 8.03
CA LEU A 324 24.51 36.62 8.12
C LEU A 324 25.86 37.27 7.80
N SER A 325 26.97 36.54 7.89
CA SER A 325 28.31 37.11 7.68
C SER A 325 28.69 37.18 6.19
N PRO A 326 29.47 38.19 5.78
CA PRO A 326 30.13 38.21 4.48
C PRO A 326 31.03 36.98 4.27
N ILE A 327 31.20 36.57 3.01
CA ILE A 327 31.94 35.34 2.67
C ILE A 327 33.37 35.33 3.20
N ASP A 328 34.08 36.46 3.15
CA ASP A 328 35.46 36.55 3.65
C ASP A 328 35.53 36.27 5.16
N GLN A 329 34.53 36.71 5.93
CA GLN A 329 34.45 36.45 7.37
C GLN A 329 34.11 34.98 7.64
N VAL A 330 33.23 34.37 6.83
CA VAL A 330 32.94 32.93 6.91
C VAL A 330 34.20 32.10 6.63
N ILE A 331 34.98 32.50 5.62
CA ILE A 331 36.24 31.84 5.27
C ILE A 331 37.29 32.02 6.38
N GLN A 332 37.41 33.21 6.96
CA GLN A 332 38.30 33.45 8.11
C GLN A 332 37.91 32.61 9.32
N LEU A 333 36.60 32.52 9.62
CA LEU A 333 36.08 31.67 10.70
C LEU A 333 36.40 30.19 10.44
N GLY A 334 36.13 29.71 9.23
CA GLY A 334 36.45 28.34 8.83
C GLY A 334 37.96 28.05 8.93
N LYS A 335 38.83 28.98 8.48
CA LYS A 335 40.28 28.83 8.61
C LYS A 335 40.75 28.81 10.07
N LYS A 336 40.15 29.62 10.92
CA LYS A 336 40.49 29.72 12.36
C LYS A 336 40.25 28.40 13.09
N TYR A 337 39.18 27.68 12.75
CA TYR A 337 38.77 26.45 13.41
C TYR A 337 39.04 25.21 12.55
N ILE A 338 40.14 25.18 11.78
CA ILE A 338 40.57 23.95 11.12
C ILE A 338 41.08 22.98 12.20
N PRO A 339 40.61 21.72 12.25
CA PRO A 339 41.10 20.76 13.24
C PRO A 339 42.60 20.53 13.10
N ALA A 340 43.36 20.67 14.20
CA ALA A 340 44.78 20.32 14.24
C ALA A 340 45.01 18.80 14.11
N SER A 341 44.06 18.00 14.62
CA SER A 341 43.97 16.56 14.44
C SER A 341 42.61 16.20 13.86
N PHE A 342 42.59 15.28 12.90
CA PHE A 342 41.35 14.79 12.26
C PHE A 342 40.76 13.55 12.94
N LYS A 343 41.35 13.11 14.06
CA LYS A 343 40.80 12.08 14.94
C LYS A 343 40.21 12.75 16.18
N ILE A 344 38.92 12.53 16.44
CA ILE A 344 38.23 13.17 17.57
C ILE A 344 38.55 12.41 18.85
N ASN A 345 39.13 13.11 19.83
CA ASN A 345 39.31 12.59 21.17
C ASN A 345 38.11 12.98 22.05
N TRP A 346 37.28 12.00 22.42
CA TRP A 346 36.06 12.24 23.18
C TRP A 346 36.30 12.44 24.69
N SER A 347 37.49 12.16 25.19
CA SER A 347 37.86 12.36 26.60
C SER A 347 38.54 13.71 26.86
N ASP A 348 38.64 14.58 25.86
CA ASP A 348 39.34 15.86 25.95
C ASP A 348 38.48 16.96 26.57
N ALA A 349 39.11 17.90 27.28
CA ALA A 349 38.42 19.00 27.97
C ALA A 349 37.84 20.07 27.01
N ASN A 350 38.16 20.00 25.72
CA ASN A 350 37.84 21.05 24.74
C ASN A 350 36.61 20.71 23.86
N GLN A 351 35.53 20.25 24.50
CA GLN A 351 34.30 19.81 23.83
C GLN A 351 33.63 20.94 23.02
N THR A 352 33.72 22.19 23.50
CA THR A 352 33.15 23.37 22.83
C THR A 352 33.81 23.61 21.47
N GLU A 353 35.14 23.55 21.38
CA GLU A 353 35.85 23.72 20.12
C GLU A 353 35.51 22.62 19.11
N ILE A 354 35.45 21.36 19.57
CA ILE A 354 35.04 20.22 18.73
C ILE A 354 33.62 20.45 18.19
N ASN A 355 32.69 20.95 19.02
CA ASN A 355 31.32 21.25 18.59
C ASN A 355 31.26 22.37 17.55
N ILE A 356 32.08 23.42 17.71
CA ILE A 356 32.23 24.48 16.70
C ILE A 356 32.73 23.89 15.37
N GLN A 357 33.81 23.13 15.40
CA GLN A 357 34.41 22.50 14.21
C GLN A 357 33.41 21.60 13.47
N LYS A 358 32.65 20.77 14.19
CA LYS A 358 31.60 19.90 13.63
C LYS A 358 30.50 20.71 12.94
N ASN A 359 30.00 21.76 13.59
CA ASN A 359 28.93 22.58 13.04
C ASN A 359 29.42 23.41 11.84
N ILE A 360 30.66 23.93 11.86
CA ILE A 360 31.24 24.59 10.68
C ILE A 360 31.30 23.60 9.51
N ALA A 361 31.91 22.42 9.69
CA ALA A 361 31.99 21.39 8.66
C ALA A 361 30.62 21.08 8.03
N LYS A 362 29.60 20.94 8.87
CA LYS A 362 28.22 20.64 8.48
C LYS A 362 27.51 21.77 7.74
N HIS A 363 27.78 23.02 8.10
CA HIS A 363 26.96 24.16 7.68
C HIS A 363 27.62 25.12 6.69
N LEU A 364 28.91 24.99 6.36
CA LEU A 364 29.61 25.87 5.39
C LEU A 364 28.84 26.12 4.07
N HIS A 365 28.12 25.12 3.55
CA HIS A 365 27.34 25.25 2.31
C HIS A 365 26.15 26.21 2.35
N ILE A 366 25.74 26.70 3.54
CA ILE A 366 24.64 27.67 3.64
C ILE A 366 25.12 29.12 3.41
N ALA A 367 26.44 29.35 3.43
CA ALA A 367 27.05 30.64 3.12
C ALA A 367 26.59 31.16 1.75
N ARG A 368 26.41 32.47 1.60
CA ARG A 368 26.17 33.11 0.29
C ARG A 368 27.09 34.33 0.12
N PRO A 369 27.87 34.42 -0.98
CA PRO A 369 28.08 33.40 -2.03
C PRO A 369 28.55 32.04 -1.49
N LEU A 370 28.35 30.97 -2.26
CA LEU A 370 28.71 29.61 -1.83
C LEU A 370 30.24 29.51 -1.63
N VAL A 371 30.68 28.78 -0.60
CA VAL A 371 32.11 28.53 -0.38
C VAL A 371 32.69 27.64 -1.49
N SER A 372 33.99 27.78 -1.75
CA SER A 372 34.71 26.88 -2.65
C SER A 372 34.78 25.45 -2.11
N LEU A 373 35.04 24.49 -2.99
CA LEU A 373 35.24 23.09 -2.58
C LEU A 373 36.44 22.96 -1.63
N ASP A 374 37.51 23.73 -1.85
CA ASP A 374 38.69 23.71 -0.98
C ASP A 374 38.36 24.05 0.48
N ALA A 375 37.46 25.00 0.71
CA ALA A 375 37.02 25.36 2.06
C ALA A 375 36.31 24.20 2.77
N VAL A 376 35.52 23.41 2.03
CA VAL A 376 34.87 22.21 2.58
C VAL A 376 35.89 21.08 2.81
N LEU A 377 36.87 20.94 1.91
CA LEU A 377 37.93 19.93 2.00
C LEU A 377 38.88 20.14 3.19
N TRP A 378 38.91 21.33 3.81
CA TRP A 378 39.59 21.52 5.10
C TRP A 378 39.05 20.59 6.19
N TYR A 379 37.74 20.31 6.17
CA TYR A 379 37.06 19.49 7.18
C TYR A 379 36.75 18.07 6.70
N ALA A 380 36.83 17.80 5.40
CA ALA A 380 36.44 16.52 4.82
C ALA A 380 37.52 15.42 5.01
N LYS A 381 38.06 15.28 6.23
CA LYS A 381 39.17 14.37 6.57
C LYS A 381 38.90 13.67 7.91
N GLY A 382 39.40 12.44 8.05
CA GLY A 382 39.26 11.64 9.27
C GLY A 382 37.81 11.55 9.78
N ASP A 383 37.64 11.73 11.09
CA ASP A 383 36.34 11.66 11.77
C ASP A 383 35.44 12.86 11.45
N PHE A 384 36.00 13.97 10.93
CA PHE A 384 35.24 15.16 10.56
C PHE A 384 34.50 15.01 9.22
N LEU A 385 34.92 14.06 8.38
CA LEU A 385 34.31 13.82 7.08
C LEU A 385 32.81 13.57 7.18
N GLN A 386 32.35 12.80 8.18
CA GLN A 386 30.92 12.50 8.36
C GLN A 386 30.07 13.76 8.59
N TYR A 387 30.65 14.78 9.22
CA TYR A 387 29.99 16.07 9.45
C TYR A 387 30.08 16.97 8.21
N ALA A 388 31.16 16.87 7.42
CA ALA A 388 31.32 17.62 6.18
C ALA A 388 30.43 17.13 5.02
N VAL A 389 29.85 15.91 5.11
CA VAL A 389 29.03 15.31 4.04
C VAL A 389 27.94 16.23 3.47
N PRO A 390 27.12 16.94 4.28
CA PRO A 390 26.10 17.84 3.74
C PRO A 390 26.72 18.97 2.93
N SER A 391 27.77 19.60 3.46
CA SER A 391 28.45 20.68 2.75
C SER A 391 29.12 20.21 1.47
N LEU A 392 29.80 19.06 1.52
CA LEU A 392 30.46 18.44 0.39
C LEU A 392 29.47 18.11 -0.72
N SER A 393 28.31 17.55 -0.37
CA SER A 393 27.27 17.19 -1.34
C SER A 393 26.69 18.41 -2.04
N VAL A 394 26.38 19.47 -1.28
CA VAL A 394 25.81 20.70 -1.85
C VAL A 394 26.83 21.44 -2.70
N VAL A 395 28.07 21.60 -2.23
CA VAL A 395 29.10 22.30 -3.01
C VAL A 395 29.42 21.54 -4.29
N LEU A 396 29.67 20.23 -4.23
CA LEU A 396 29.95 19.42 -5.42
C LEU A 396 28.78 19.39 -6.43
N HIS A 397 27.54 19.59 -5.98
CA HIS A 397 26.40 19.68 -6.90
C HIS A 397 26.36 21.00 -7.67
N ASN A 398 26.88 22.08 -7.08
CA ASN A 398 26.80 23.43 -7.61
C ASN A 398 28.08 23.91 -8.32
N ILE A 399 29.19 23.17 -8.24
CA ILE A 399 30.39 23.48 -9.04
C ILE A 399 30.12 23.33 -10.54
N SER A 400 30.80 24.17 -11.34
CA SER A 400 30.77 24.10 -12.79
C SER A 400 31.42 22.82 -13.31
N ASP A 401 31.15 22.45 -14.57
CA ASP A 401 31.75 21.25 -15.16
C ASP A 401 33.27 21.41 -15.37
N VAL A 402 33.74 22.65 -15.54
CA VAL A 402 35.16 23.01 -15.63
C VAL A 402 35.85 22.75 -14.29
N GLU A 403 35.33 23.33 -13.21
CA GLU A 403 35.86 23.10 -11.84
C GLU A 403 35.78 21.63 -11.47
N ASN A 404 34.70 20.93 -11.83
CA ASN A 404 34.56 19.51 -11.55
C ASN A 404 35.66 18.68 -12.23
N ARG A 405 36.05 19.01 -13.47
CA ARG A 405 37.17 18.35 -14.15
C ARG A 405 38.52 18.63 -13.47
N GLU A 406 38.70 19.83 -12.90
CA GLU A 406 39.90 20.18 -12.13
C GLU A 406 39.98 19.44 -10.79
N TYR A 407 38.88 19.33 -10.07
CA TYR A 407 38.84 18.67 -8.75
C TYR A 407 38.72 17.16 -8.81
N LEU A 408 38.23 16.59 -9.92
CA LEU A 408 38.01 15.14 -10.03
C LEU A 408 39.27 14.31 -9.76
N PRO A 409 40.47 14.61 -10.33
CA PRO A 409 41.68 13.87 -10.00
C PRO A 409 41.98 13.88 -8.49
N LYS A 410 41.89 15.05 -7.84
CA LYS A 410 42.10 15.19 -6.39
C LYS A 410 41.13 14.33 -5.58
N LEU A 411 39.87 14.23 -6.01
CA LEU A 411 38.87 13.39 -5.36
C LEU A 411 39.11 11.90 -5.61
N LEU A 412 39.55 11.51 -6.82
CA LEU A 412 39.78 10.12 -7.17
C LEU A 412 41.03 9.53 -6.50
N ASP A 413 42.02 10.36 -6.21
CA ASP A 413 43.24 9.97 -5.47
C ASP A 413 43.07 10.07 -3.94
N ALA A 414 41.92 10.57 -3.47
CA ALA A 414 41.63 10.71 -2.05
C ALA A 414 41.28 9.36 -1.38
N PRO A 415 41.26 9.28 -0.03
CA PRO A 415 40.80 8.08 0.66
C PRO A 415 39.39 7.65 0.24
N VAL A 416 39.11 6.35 0.37
CA VAL A 416 37.91 5.65 -0.14
C VAL A 416 36.60 6.42 0.04
N SER A 417 36.39 7.04 1.20
CA SER A 417 35.14 7.78 1.48
C SER A 417 34.98 9.03 0.62
N LEU A 418 36.05 9.79 0.35
CA LEU A 418 36.05 10.93 -0.56
C LEU A 418 36.06 10.48 -2.02
N GLN A 419 36.80 9.42 -2.34
CA GLN A 419 36.82 8.82 -3.68
C GLN A 419 35.42 8.42 -4.14
N LYS A 420 34.57 7.92 -3.23
CA LYS A 420 33.14 7.65 -3.50
C LYS A 420 32.36 8.90 -3.95
N PHE A 421 32.71 10.11 -3.49
CA PHE A 421 32.11 11.35 -3.97
C PHE A 421 32.60 11.71 -5.37
N GLY A 422 33.89 11.56 -5.65
CA GLY A 422 34.45 11.73 -7.00
C GLY A 422 33.73 10.82 -8.01
N ILE A 423 33.57 9.54 -7.69
CA ILE A 423 32.84 8.59 -8.53
C ILE A 423 31.39 9.03 -8.77
N ARG A 424 30.68 9.51 -7.74
CA ARG A 424 29.31 10.02 -7.90
C ARG A 424 29.25 11.20 -8.88
N GLN A 425 30.26 12.08 -8.86
CA GLN A 425 30.33 13.21 -9.79
C GLN A 425 30.53 12.78 -11.24
N ILE A 426 31.29 11.70 -11.48
CA ILE A 426 31.42 11.13 -12.84
C ILE A 426 30.03 10.78 -13.40
N PHE A 427 29.22 10.02 -12.66
CA PHE A 427 27.88 9.63 -13.14
C PHE A 427 26.88 10.79 -13.26
N PHE A 428 27.13 11.89 -12.54
CA PHE A 428 26.26 13.06 -12.50
C PHE A 428 26.56 14.08 -13.60
N LYS A 429 27.84 14.37 -13.87
CA LYS A 429 28.27 15.47 -14.75
C LYS A 429 28.85 15.05 -16.09
N PHE A 430 29.30 13.80 -16.24
CA PHE A 430 30.00 13.37 -17.45
C PHE A 430 29.04 12.70 -18.44
N GLU A 431 29.34 12.90 -19.72
CA GLU A 431 28.73 12.15 -20.81
C GLU A 431 29.06 10.66 -20.70
N ILE A 432 28.21 9.82 -21.28
CA ILE A 432 28.27 8.37 -21.06
C ILE A 432 29.58 7.75 -21.56
N ASN A 433 30.12 8.22 -22.69
CA ASN A 433 31.36 7.68 -23.25
C ASN A 433 32.55 8.00 -22.32
N ASP A 434 32.73 9.28 -21.97
CA ASP A 434 33.74 9.72 -20.99
C ASP A 434 33.61 8.97 -19.66
N MET A 435 32.37 8.80 -19.18
CA MET A 435 32.09 8.09 -17.94
C MET A 435 32.52 6.63 -18.02
N ILE A 436 32.19 5.92 -19.11
CA ILE A 436 32.57 4.52 -19.32
C ILE A 436 34.10 4.40 -19.30
N ASP A 437 34.82 5.28 -19.98
CA ASP A 437 36.28 5.25 -20.05
C ASP A 437 36.93 5.45 -18.67
N ILE A 438 36.48 6.49 -17.94
CA ILE A 438 37.01 6.80 -16.61
C ILE A 438 36.68 5.66 -15.62
N VAL A 439 35.43 5.20 -15.60
CA VAL A 439 34.98 4.16 -14.68
C VAL A 439 35.70 2.83 -14.96
N SER A 440 35.90 2.47 -16.22
CA SER A 440 36.65 1.27 -16.61
C SER A 440 38.09 1.33 -16.13
N LYS A 441 38.75 2.50 -16.27
CA LYS A 441 40.11 2.73 -15.75
C LYS A 441 40.15 2.57 -14.22
N ILE A 442 39.22 3.17 -13.50
CA ILE A 442 39.14 3.04 -12.04
C ILE A 442 38.94 1.58 -11.64
N TRP A 443 38.00 0.88 -12.29
CA TRP A 443 37.70 -0.53 -12.00
C TRP A 443 38.94 -1.43 -12.12
N ASN A 444 39.70 -1.26 -13.21
CA ASN A 444 40.88 -2.06 -13.50
C ASN A 444 42.05 -1.78 -12.56
N THR A 445 42.14 -0.56 -12.01
CA THR A 445 43.23 -0.17 -11.10
C THR A 445 42.94 -0.47 -9.63
N THR A 446 41.66 -0.42 -9.20
CA THR A 446 41.30 -0.56 -7.79
C THR A 446 40.96 -2.00 -7.42
N LYS A 447 41.48 -2.45 -6.26
CA LYS A 447 41.05 -3.70 -5.61
C LYS A 447 40.08 -3.46 -4.44
N ASN A 448 39.71 -2.21 -4.17
CA ASN A 448 38.88 -1.88 -3.01
C ASN A 448 37.41 -2.32 -3.23
N PRO A 449 36.85 -3.26 -2.44
CA PRO A 449 35.49 -3.76 -2.64
C PRO A 449 34.41 -2.68 -2.52
N SER A 450 34.64 -1.70 -1.65
CA SER A 450 33.76 -0.56 -1.40
C SER A 450 33.68 0.38 -2.61
N ILE A 451 34.78 0.55 -3.35
CA ILE A 451 34.84 1.34 -4.58
C ILE A 451 34.19 0.60 -5.75
N ARG A 452 34.50 -0.68 -5.93
CA ARG A 452 33.87 -1.52 -6.95
C ARG A 452 32.35 -1.60 -6.74
N SER A 453 31.90 -1.76 -5.50
CA SER A 453 30.47 -1.76 -5.17
C SER A 453 29.77 -0.46 -5.56
N ILE A 454 30.35 0.72 -5.28
CA ILE A 454 29.72 1.99 -5.66
C ILE A 454 29.68 2.16 -7.19
N ILE A 455 30.73 1.73 -7.90
CA ILE A 455 30.78 1.76 -9.37
C ILE A 455 29.66 0.89 -9.95
N PHE A 456 29.53 -0.35 -9.49
CA PHE A 456 28.48 -1.26 -9.93
C PHE A 456 27.09 -0.66 -9.69
N LEU A 457 26.80 -0.23 -8.46
CA LEU A 457 25.48 0.31 -8.09
C LEU A 457 25.12 1.57 -8.88
N ARG A 458 26.09 2.44 -9.17
CA ARG A 458 25.86 3.64 -9.97
C ARG A 458 25.68 3.34 -11.44
N THR A 459 26.40 2.36 -11.98
CA THR A 459 26.24 1.87 -13.36
C THR A 459 24.88 1.24 -13.55
N TYR A 460 24.48 0.33 -12.64
CA TYR A 460 23.14 -0.26 -12.61
C TYR A 460 22.06 0.83 -12.57
N LYS A 461 22.17 1.79 -11.64
CA LYS A 461 21.19 2.87 -11.53
C LYS A 461 21.13 3.73 -12.80
N LYS A 462 22.26 3.98 -13.47
CA LYS A 462 22.29 4.73 -14.73
C LYS A 462 21.61 3.93 -15.86
N LEU A 463 21.84 2.61 -15.92
CA LEU A 463 21.20 1.69 -16.87
C LEU A 463 19.66 1.70 -16.71
N CYS A 464 19.12 1.65 -15.49
CA CYS A 464 17.67 1.68 -15.27
C CYS A 464 16.99 3.00 -15.67
N ASN A 465 17.74 4.11 -15.77
CA ASN A 465 17.17 5.44 -15.99
C ASN A 465 17.39 6.00 -17.40
N ILE A 466 18.13 5.28 -18.25
CA ILE A 466 18.41 5.72 -19.61
C ILE A 466 17.29 5.30 -20.56
N LYS A 467 17.09 6.08 -21.64
CA LYS A 467 16.01 5.87 -22.62
C LYS A 467 16.53 5.67 -24.05
N ASN A 468 17.83 5.42 -24.22
CA ASN A 468 18.47 5.34 -25.52
C ASN A 468 19.10 3.95 -25.67
N GLU A 469 18.59 3.17 -26.62
CA GLU A 469 18.95 1.76 -26.81
C GLU A 469 20.46 1.53 -27.03
N CYS A 470 21.13 2.37 -27.82
CA CYS A 470 22.58 2.25 -28.03
C CYS A 470 23.35 2.46 -26.71
N LYS A 471 22.96 3.46 -25.93
CA LYS A 471 23.58 3.75 -24.63
C LYS A 471 23.22 2.69 -23.58
N GLU A 472 22.02 2.12 -23.61
CA GLU A 472 21.61 0.97 -22.80
C GLU A 472 22.55 -0.22 -23.02
N LYS A 473 22.78 -0.60 -24.28
CA LYS A 473 23.69 -1.69 -24.65
C LYS A 473 25.12 -1.42 -24.20
N CYS A 474 25.60 -0.18 -24.31
CA CYS A 474 26.95 0.20 -23.84
C CYS A 474 27.09 0.07 -22.32
N LEU A 475 26.10 0.56 -21.56
CA LEU A 475 26.10 0.44 -20.09
C LEU A 475 25.93 -1.00 -19.63
N TRP A 476 25.11 -1.79 -20.31
CA TRP A 476 24.97 -3.22 -20.06
C TRP A 476 26.29 -3.95 -20.29
N LYS A 477 26.98 -3.67 -21.40
CA LYS A 477 28.30 -4.25 -21.67
C LYS A 477 29.28 -3.95 -20.53
N LEU A 478 29.32 -2.71 -20.04
CA LEU A 478 30.15 -2.34 -18.90
C LEU A 478 29.75 -3.08 -17.61
N LEU A 479 28.45 -3.15 -17.32
CA LEU A 479 27.93 -3.85 -16.13
C LEU A 479 28.22 -5.35 -16.18
N SER A 480 28.07 -5.97 -17.35
CA SER A 480 28.35 -7.39 -17.59
C SER A 480 29.84 -7.71 -17.36
N LEU A 481 30.74 -6.84 -17.83
CA LEU A 481 32.18 -6.96 -17.55
C LEU A 481 32.49 -6.97 -16.04
N PHE A 482 31.80 -6.14 -15.26
CA PHE A 482 31.96 -6.14 -13.80
C PHE A 482 31.47 -7.44 -13.16
N LEU A 483 30.40 -8.02 -13.68
CA LEU A 483 29.84 -9.27 -13.17
C LEU A 483 30.74 -10.48 -13.48
N ASP A 484 31.44 -10.44 -14.61
CA ASP A 484 32.43 -11.44 -15.05
C ASP A 484 33.75 -11.39 -14.27
N ASP A 485 34.05 -10.26 -13.63
CA ASP A 485 35.24 -10.12 -12.81
C ASP A 485 35.15 -11.04 -11.56
N LYS A 486 35.92 -12.14 -11.60
CA LYS A 486 36.01 -13.11 -10.49
C LYS A 486 36.59 -12.49 -9.21
N SER A 487 37.37 -11.42 -9.32
CA SER A 487 37.92 -10.70 -8.17
C SER A 487 36.92 -9.72 -7.54
N PHE A 488 35.74 -9.55 -8.15
CA PHE A 488 34.70 -8.71 -7.59
C PHE A 488 33.91 -9.45 -6.51
N GLU A 489 34.14 -9.06 -5.26
CA GLU A 489 33.40 -9.55 -4.11
C GLU A 489 31.94 -9.05 -4.16
N LYS A 490 31.03 -9.95 -4.55
CA LYS A 490 29.60 -9.67 -4.70
C LYS A 490 28.91 -9.71 -3.33
N SER A 491 28.54 -8.54 -2.83
CA SER A 491 27.78 -8.38 -1.58
C SER A 491 26.29 -8.66 -1.74
N ARG A 492 25.57 -8.85 -0.61
CA ARG A 492 24.10 -8.97 -0.59
C ARG A 492 23.38 -7.82 -1.30
N CYS A 493 23.96 -6.61 -1.28
CA CYS A 493 23.44 -5.45 -1.97
C CYS A 493 23.42 -5.62 -3.49
N ILE A 494 24.40 -6.34 -4.05
CA ILE A 494 24.53 -6.63 -5.48
C ILE A 494 23.54 -7.72 -5.89
N TYR A 495 23.45 -8.82 -5.12
CA TYR A 495 22.47 -9.89 -5.39
C TYR A 495 21.04 -9.36 -5.42
N ARG A 496 20.69 -8.46 -4.48
CA ARG A 496 19.40 -7.75 -4.49
C ARG A 496 19.16 -6.89 -5.72
N LYS A 497 20.18 -6.54 -6.52
CA LYS A 497 19.97 -5.85 -7.81
C LYS A 497 19.82 -6.82 -8.98
N LEU A 498 20.42 -8.00 -8.91
CA LEU A 498 20.31 -9.03 -9.95
C LEU A 498 18.90 -9.62 -10.08
N ILE A 499 18.09 -9.53 -9.03
CA ILE A 499 16.69 -9.96 -9.04
C ILE A 499 15.72 -8.97 -9.68
N HIS A 500 16.07 -7.68 -9.81
CA HIS A 500 15.14 -6.63 -10.25
C HIS A 500 15.13 -6.51 -11.77
N VAL A 501 14.67 -7.57 -12.44
CA VAL A 501 14.70 -7.68 -13.90
C VAL A 501 13.72 -6.69 -14.56
N ASP A 502 12.61 -6.36 -13.90
CA ASP A 502 11.62 -5.40 -14.41
C ASP A 502 12.13 -3.94 -14.46
N ASP A 503 13.16 -3.59 -13.68
CA ASP A 503 13.78 -2.25 -13.69
C ASP A 503 14.73 -2.04 -14.88
N ILE A 504 15.06 -3.11 -15.61
CA ILE A 504 16.06 -3.10 -16.68
C ILE A 504 15.39 -2.77 -18.02
N PRO A 505 16.01 -1.94 -18.87
CA PRO A 505 15.49 -1.65 -20.20
C PRO A 505 15.23 -2.92 -21.03
N VAL A 506 14.10 -2.95 -21.73
CA VAL A 506 13.63 -4.10 -22.53
C VAL A 506 14.70 -4.64 -23.49
N SER A 507 15.53 -3.76 -24.04
CA SER A 507 16.59 -4.06 -25.01
C SER A 507 17.69 -4.99 -24.50
N VAL A 508 17.88 -5.06 -23.18
CA VAL A 508 18.94 -5.86 -22.53
C VAL A 508 18.41 -6.76 -21.40
N GLN A 509 17.09 -6.78 -21.21
CA GLN A 509 16.45 -7.47 -20.09
C GLN A 509 16.67 -8.99 -20.13
N GLY A 510 16.65 -9.60 -21.32
CA GLY A 510 16.93 -11.03 -21.51
C GLY A 510 18.36 -11.39 -21.11
N ASP A 511 19.35 -10.67 -21.65
CA ASP A 511 20.77 -10.85 -21.31
C ASP A 511 21.04 -10.66 -19.81
N PHE A 512 20.41 -9.64 -19.22
CA PHE A 512 20.51 -9.37 -17.79
C PHE A 512 19.97 -10.54 -16.97
N PHE A 513 18.79 -11.06 -17.32
CA PHE A 513 18.20 -12.21 -16.65
C PHE A 513 19.13 -13.43 -16.72
N MET A 514 19.61 -13.79 -17.91
CA MET A 514 20.47 -14.95 -18.10
C MET A 514 21.76 -14.85 -17.28
N LYS A 515 22.38 -13.66 -17.27
CA LYS A 515 23.57 -13.39 -16.46
C LYS A 515 23.29 -13.49 -14.96
N SER A 516 22.20 -12.89 -14.51
CA SER A 516 21.76 -12.90 -13.12
C SER A 516 21.45 -14.32 -12.64
N TYR A 517 20.76 -15.11 -13.46
CA TYR A 517 20.49 -16.52 -13.19
C TYR A 517 21.78 -17.31 -12.99
N ASN A 518 22.72 -17.23 -13.92
CA ASN A 518 24.00 -17.96 -13.84
C ASN A 518 24.81 -17.61 -12.58
N ILE A 519 24.79 -16.34 -12.18
CA ILE A 519 25.49 -15.91 -10.97
C ILE A 519 24.78 -16.44 -9.72
N LEU A 520 23.45 -16.29 -9.64
CA LEU A 520 22.68 -16.66 -8.46
C LEU A 520 22.56 -18.19 -8.32
N SER A 521 22.53 -18.93 -9.43
CA SER A 521 22.54 -20.39 -9.44
C SER A 521 23.87 -20.97 -8.97
N SER A 522 24.97 -20.23 -9.08
CA SER A 522 26.29 -20.63 -8.61
C SER A 522 26.59 -20.31 -7.13
N LEU A 523 25.65 -19.69 -6.41
CA LEU A 523 25.83 -19.36 -4.99
C LEU A 523 25.90 -20.61 -4.11
N SER A 524 26.70 -20.53 -3.04
CA SER A 524 26.81 -21.58 -2.03
C SER A 524 25.55 -21.71 -1.17
N ASP A 525 25.27 -22.91 -0.68
CA ASP A 525 24.08 -23.24 0.12
C ASP A 525 23.94 -22.43 1.43
N SER A 526 25.02 -21.79 1.89
CA SER A 526 25.00 -20.88 3.04
C SER A 526 24.22 -19.58 2.78
N ILE A 527 24.00 -19.23 1.52
CA ILE A 527 23.18 -18.10 1.08
C ILE A 527 21.89 -18.71 0.54
N ASP A 528 20.74 -18.18 0.99
CA ASP A 528 19.40 -18.63 0.58
C ASP A 528 19.16 -18.40 -0.93
N LYS A 529 19.75 -19.29 -1.73
CA LYS A 529 19.76 -19.28 -3.19
C LYS A 529 18.35 -19.48 -3.73
N ASP A 530 17.59 -20.38 -3.10
CA ASP A 530 16.23 -20.72 -3.48
C ASP A 530 15.30 -19.51 -3.37
N SER A 531 15.46 -18.69 -2.33
CA SER A 531 14.69 -17.44 -2.19
C SER A 531 14.98 -16.40 -3.27
N TYR A 532 16.23 -16.27 -3.73
CA TYR A 532 16.54 -15.35 -4.84
C TYR A 532 16.07 -15.89 -6.19
N LEU A 533 16.18 -17.20 -6.43
CA LEU A 533 15.82 -17.79 -7.71
C LEU A 533 14.31 -17.92 -7.86
N PHE A 534 13.65 -18.62 -6.93
CA PHE A 534 12.25 -19.02 -7.09
C PHE A 534 11.29 -17.91 -6.72
N ASN A 535 11.50 -17.24 -5.57
CA ASN A 535 10.57 -16.20 -5.13
C ASN A 535 10.74 -14.87 -5.89
N GLN A 536 11.88 -14.65 -6.56
CA GLN A 536 12.24 -13.31 -7.06
C GLN A 536 12.66 -13.27 -8.53
N ILE A 537 13.40 -14.27 -9.05
CA ILE A 537 13.77 -14.27 -10.48
C ILE A 537 12.71 -14.96 -11.34
N PHE A 538 12.18 -16.11 -10.93
CA PHE A 538 11.28 -16.92 -11.77
C PHE A 538 9.95 -16.24 -12.07
N ILE A 539 9.49 -15.33 -11.20
CA ILE A 539 8.32 -14.48 -11.45
C ILE A 539 8.45 -13.63 -12.73
N HIS A 540 9.67 -13.35 -13.20
CA HIS A 540 9.91 -12.57 -14.41
C HIS A 540 9.89 -13.42 -15.69
N VAL A 541 10.09 -14.74 -15.60
CA VAL A 541 10.20 -15.64 -16.76
C VAL A 541 9.02 -15.49 -17.74
N PRO A 542 7.75 -15.50 -17.29
CA PRO A 542 6.62 -15.35 -18.22
C PRO A 542 6.61 -14.02 -19.00
N LYS A 543 7.24 -12.97 -18.46
CA LYS A 543 7.29 -11.65 -19.12
C LYS A 543 8.38 -11.56 -20.19
N ILE A 544 9.45 -12.33 -20.04
CA ILE A 544 10.69 -12.16 -20.80
C ILE A 544 11.05 -13.38 -21.66
N MET A 545 10.31 -14.49 -21.59
CA MET A 545 10.62 -15.75 -22.28
C MET A 545 10.97 -15.56 -23.77
N GLU A 546 10.27 -14.67 -24.48
CA GLU A 546 10.51 -14.33 -25.89
C GLU A 546 11.91 -13.74 -26.18
N ARG A 547 12.60 -13.24 -25.16
CA ARG A 547 13.90 -12.56 -25.21
C ARG A 547 15.04 -13.42 -24.67
N LEU A 548 14.73 -14.61 -24.17
CA LEU A 548 15.74 -15.54 -23.69
C LEU A 548 16.30 -16.34 -24.85
N ASP A 549 17.60 -16.64 -24.77
CA ASP A 549 18.25 -17.54 -25.71
C ASP A 549 17.69 -18.98 -25.58
N GLU A 550 17.41 -19.64 -26.71
CA GLU A 550 16.76 -20.95 -26.70
C GLU A 550 17.65 -22.04 -26.06
N ASP A 551 18.95 -21.97 -26.31
CA ASP A 551 19.90 -22.94 -25.75
C ASP A 551 20.08 -22.73 -24.25
N PHE A 552 20.12 -21.47 -23.79
CA PHE A 552 20.08 -21.17 -22.36
C PHE A 552 18.82 -21.77 -21.71
N VAL A 553 17.63 -21.55 -22.27
CA VAL A 553 16.40 -22.05 -21.65
C VAL A 553 16.38 -23.57 -21.60
N ALA A 554 16.71 -24.23 -22.71
CA ALA A 554 16.66 -25.68 -22.80
C ALA A 554 17.77 -26.37 -21.98
N ASN A 555 19.01 -25.87 -22.05
CA ASN A 555 20.19 -26.57 -21.55
C ASN A 555 20.62 -26.11 -20.14
N GLU A 556 20.26 -24.89 -19.73
CA GLU A 556 20.63 -24.35 -18.40
C GLU A 556 19.39 -24.23 -17.50
N LEU A 557 18.35 -23.50 -17.95
CA LEU A 557 17.18 -23.19 -17.12
C LEU A 557 16.31 -24.43 -16.88
N LEU A 558 16.03 -25.24 -17.90
CA LEU A 558 15.11 -26.38 -17.82
C LEU A 558 15.83 -27.74 -17.77
N SER A 559 17.14 -27.83 -17.97
CA SER A 559 17.88 -29.10 -17.88
C SER A 559 18.32 -29.44 -16.43
N PRO A 560 18.31 -30.73 -16.00
CA PRO A 560 17.65 -31.86 -16.66
C PRO A 560 16.13 -31.77 -16.56
N ALA A 561 15.45 -31.90 -17.69
CA ALA A 561 14.03 -31.58 -17.82
C ALA A 561 13.12 -32.42 -16.92
N GLY A 562 13.23 -33.75 -16.97
CA GLY A 562 12.37 -34.61 -16.15
C GLY A 562 12.68 -34.50 -14.66
N THR A 563 13.94 -34.36 -14.25
CA THR A 563 14.30 -34.12 -12.84
C THR A 563 13.73 -32.80 -12.31
N LYS A 564 13.84 -31.71 -13.07
CA LYS A 564 13.23 -30.42 -12.69
C LYS A 564 11.72 -30.48 -12.67
N PHE A 565 11.11 -31.21 -13.60
CA PHE A 565 9.66 -31.41 -13.64
C PHE A 565 9.14 -32.32 -12.53
N CYS A 566 9.92 -33.29 -12.08
CA CYS A 566 9.55 -34.25 -11.04
C CYS A 566 10.08 -33.85 -9.65
N ALA A 567 10.68 -32.67 -9.49
CA ALA A 567 11.12 -32.20 -8.19
C ALA A 567 9.90 -31.89 -7.30
N HIS A 568 9.91 -32.24 -6.02
CA HIS A 568 8.82 -31.85 -5.11
C HIS A 568 8.68 -30.32 -5.08
N ASP A 569 7.46 -29.81 -5.29
CA ASP A 569 7.17 -28.38 -5.47
C ASP A 569 8.01 -27.70 -6.57
N SER A 570 8.01 -28.26 -7.79
CA SER A 570 8.74 -27.67 -8.91
C SER A 570 8.27 -26.25 -9.24
N GLU A 571 9.21 -25.31 -9.12
CA GLU A 571 9.08 -23.91 -9.49
C GLU A 571 9.27 -23.67 -11.01
N TYR A 572 9.61 -24.73 -11.76
CA TYR A 572 9.93 -24.64 -13.19
C TYR A 572 8.71 -24.82 -14.10
N ILE A 573 7.56 -25.22 -13.57
CA ILE A 573 6.37 -25.58 -14.35
C ILE A 573 5.89 -24.41 -15.23
N ASN A 574 5.87 -23.19 -14.70
CA ASN A 574 5.58 -21.98 -15.47
C ASN A 574 6.56 -21.80 -16.64
N SER A 575 7.85 -22.05 -16.40
CA SER A 575 8.90 -21.93 -17.41
C SER A 575 8.74 -22.96 -18.53
N PHE A 576 8.36 -24.20 -18.23
CA PHE A 576 8.03 -25.21 -19.24
C PHE A 576 6.89 -24.75 -20.14
N ALA A 577 5.77 -24.32 -19.55
CA ALA A 577 4.60 -23.87 -20.29
C ALA A 577 4.91 -22.64 -21.16
N CYS A 578 5.58 -21.63 -20.60
CA CYS A 578 5.94 -20.43 -21.34
C CYS A 578 6.89 -20.74 -22.50
N TYR A 579 7.88 -21.59 -22.28
CA TYR A 579 8.89 -21.91 -23.30
C TYR A 579 8.27 -22.56 -24.54
N VAL A 580 7.43 -23.58 -24.35
CA VAL A 580 6.79 -24.29 -25.48
C VAL A 580 5.77 -23.41 -26.21
N LEU A 581 5.05 -22.54 -25.50
CA LEU A 581 4.06 -21.64 -26.12
C LEU A 581 4.71 -20.50 -26.92
N CYS A 582 5.82 -19.93 -26.46
CA CYS A 582 6.50 -18.79 -27.08
C CYS A 582 7.16 -19.09 -28.45
N GLY A 583 6.84 -20.20 -29.12
CA GLY A 583 7.24 -20.44 -30.51
C GLY A 583 6.51 -19.48 -31.45
N LYS A 584 7.21 -18.90 -32.42
CA LYS A 584 6.65 -17.96 -33.41
C LYS A 584 5.73 -18.64 -34.45
N SER A 585 5.77 -19.96 -34.51
CA SER A 585 4.97 -20.84 -35.36
C SER A 585 4.62 -22.11 -34.59
N GLU A 586 3.56 -22.81 -34.99
CA GLU A 586 3.23 -24.13 -34.41
C GLU A 586 4.38 -25.13 -34.57
N GLU A 587 5.10 -25.09 -35.68
CA GLU A 587 6.27 -25.96 -35.92
C GLU A 587 7.38 -25.67 -34.90
N GLN A 588 7.63 -24.39 -34.56
CA GLN A 588 8.59 -24.04 -33.51
C GLN A 588 8.09 -24.46 -32.12
N GLN A 589 6.80 -24.32 -31.84
CA GLN A 589 6.21 -24.82 -30.59
C GLN A 589 6.42 -26.34 -30.45
N LEU A 590 6.22 -27.11 -31.52
CA LEU A 590 6.47 -28.55 -31.55
C LEU A 590 7.95 -28.91 -31.39
N LEU A 591 8.86 -28.16 -32.02
CA LEU A 591 10.30 -28.36 -31.82
C LEU A 591 10.70 -28.16 -30.35
N ARG A 592 10.18 -27.11 -29.70
CA ARG A 592 10.41 -26.83 -28.27
C ARG A 592 9.79 -27.89 -27.37
N PHE A 593 8.58 -28.34 -27.70
CA PHE A 593 7.91 -29.45 -27.03
C PHE A 593 8.77 -30.71 -27.07
N ASN A 594 9.21 -31.14 -28.26
CA ASN A 594 10.03 -32.34 -28.42
C ASN A 594 11.39 -32.22 -27.73
N ARG A 595 11.99 -31.02 -27.71
CA ARG A 595 13.31 -30.79 -27.11
C ARG A 595 13.29 -30.86 -25.58
N VAL A 596 12.24 -30.36 -24.93
CA VAL A 596 12.25 -30.14 -23.46
C VAL A 596 11.04 -30.76 -22.75
N LEU A 597 9.82 -30.50 -23.23
CA LEU A 597 8.62 -30.90 -22.50
C LEU A 597 8.27 -32.39 -22.68
N ARG A 598 8.40 -32.95 -23.89
CA ARG A 598 8.12 -34.39 -24.13
C ARG A 598 9.00 -35.28 -23.23
N PRO A 599 10.34 -35.13 -23.16
CA PRO A 599 11.15 -35.94 -22.25
C PRO A 599 10.75 -35.77 -20.78
N ALA A 600 10.39 -34.54 -20.36
CA ALA A 600 9.93 -34.29 -19.00
C ALA A 600 8.60 -35.01 -18.69
N MET A 601 7.66 -35.01 -19.64
CA MET A 601 6.39 -35.73 -19.51
C MET A 601 6.61 -37.24 -19.44
N GLU A 602 7.46 -37.80 -20.30
CA GLU A 602 7.78 -39.23 -20.32
C GLU A 602 8.37 -39.69 -18.98
N GLU A 603 9.30 -38.93 -18.39
CA GLU A 603 9.86 -39.20 -17.05
C GLU A 603 8.80 -39.03 -15.95
N ALA A 604 7.95 -38.00 -16.04
CA ALA A 604 6.85 -37.78 -15.10
C ALA A 604 5.85 -38.95 -15.09
N PHE A 605 5.57 -39.56 -16.25
CA PHE A 605 4.67 -40.70 -16.35
C PHE A 605 5.27 -41.97 -15.74
N GLN A 606 6.59 -42.15 -15.83
CA GLN A 606 7.29 -43.24 -15.13
C GLN A 606 7.18 -43.08 -13.60
N CYS A 607 7.16 -41.84 -13.11
CA CYS A 607 7.05 -41.50 -11.69
C CYS A 607 5.61 -41.16 -11.23
N TRP A 608 4.59 -41.45 -12.05
CA TRP A 608 3.22 -40.95 -11.86
C TRP A 608 2.55 -41.37 -10.54
N ASP A 609 2.87 -42.58 -10.08
CA ASP A 609 2.33 -43.19 -8.87
C ASP A 609 3.27 -43.01 -7.67
N HIS A 610 4.37 -42.26 -7.80
CA HIS A 610 5.26 -41.95 -6.67
C HIS A 610 4.53 -41.13 -5.61
N ASN A 611 4.52 -41.65 -4.39
CA ASN A 611 3.92 -41.03 -3.22
C ASN A 611 5.03 -40.64 -2.23
N ARG A 612 5.09 -39.36 -1.86
CA ARG A 612 5.94 -38.88 -0.77
C ARG A 612 5.07 -38.12 0.22
N SER A 613 5.07 -38.55 1.48
CA SER A 613 4.30 -37.94 2.57
C SER A 613 2.77 -37.86 2.33
N GLY A 614 2.21 -38.84 1.60
CA GLY A 614 0.77 -38.89 1.31
C GLY A 614 0.31 -38.05 0.11
N SER A 615 1.24 -37.43 -0.62
CA SER A 615 0.95 -36.60 -1.79
C SER A 615 1.55 -37.20 -3.07
N PHE A 616 0.71 -37.35 -4.10
CA PHE A 616 1.13 -37.68 -5.48
C PHE A 616 1.61 -36.41 -6.19
N TYR A 617 2.77 -35.90 -5.75
CA TYR A 617 3.26 -34.57 -6.14
C TYR A 617 3.48 -34.43 -7.66
N VAL A 618 3.87 -35.50 -8.36
CA VAL A 618 4.04 -35.48 -9.84
C VAL A 618 2.70 -35.21 -10.53
N ARG A 619 1.61 -35.84 -10.05
CA ARG A 619 0.26 -35.59 -10.59
C ARG A 619 -0.19 -34.14 -10.35
N LYS A 620 0.12 -33.59 -9.17
CA LYS A 620 -0.15 -32.18 -8.84
C LYS A 620 0.60 -31.24 -9.80
N GLN A 621 1.87 -31.51 -10.06
CA GLN A 621 2.70 -30.69 -10.96
C GLN A 621 2.28 -30.79 -12.40
N PHE A 622 1.90 -31.99 -12.86
CA PHE A 622 1.38 -32.15 -14.20
C PHE A 622 0.04 -31.45 -14.38
N LYS A 623 -0.85 -31.50 -13.39
CA LYS A 623 -2.08 -30.69 -13.40
C LYS A 623 -1.75 -29.19 -13.49
N MET A 624 -0.79 -28.74 -12.68
CA MET A 624 -0.31 -27.35 -12.71
C MET A 624 0.27 -26.97 -14.08
N LEU A 625 1.00 -27.87 -14.76
CA LEU A 625 1.48 -27.64 -16.12
C LEU A 625 0.32 -27.38 -17.09
N LEU A 626 -0.74 -28.19 -17.05
CA LEU A 626 -1.90 -27.98 -17.93
C LEU A 626 -2.58 -26.64 -17.64
N ASP A 627 -2.76 -26.29 -16.36
CA ASP A 627 -3.29 -24.99 -15.95
C ASP A 627 -2.40 -23.83 -16.45
N CYS A 628 -1.07 -23.96 -16.35
CA CYS A 628 -0.10 -23.00 -16.90
C CYS A 628 -0.22 -22.88 -18.42
N LEU A 629 -0.32 -23.99 -19.15
CA LEU A 629 -0.45 -23.98 -20.60
C LEU A 629 -1.73 -23.28 -21.04
N GLY A 630 -2.86 -23.54 -20.37
CA GLY A 630 -4.13 -22.87 -20.65
C GLY A 630 -4.07 -21.37 -20.35
N TRP A 631 -3.58 -20.99 -19.17
CA TRP A 631 -3.46 -19.58 -18.77
C TRP A 631 -2.49 -18.79 -19.67
N TYR A 632 -1.28 -19.28 -19.90
CA TYR A 632 -0.31 -18.56 -20.71
C TYR A 632 -0.65 -18.57 -22.20
N PHE A 633 -1.40 -19.57 -22.69
CA PHE A 633 -2.00 -19.48 -24.03
C PHE A 633 -2.90 -18.25 -24.11
N ILE A 634 -3.84 -18.10 -23.17
CA ILE A 634 -4.76 -16.96 -23.13
C ILE A 634 -3.98 -15.64 -23.07
N VAL A 635 -3.01 -15.52 -22.17
CA VAL A 635 -2.20 -14.32 -22.00
C VAL A 635 -1.44 -13.98 -23.28
N TYR A 636 -0.67 -14.91 -23.82
CA TYR A 636 0.20 -14.63 -24.96
C TYR A 636 -0.57 -14.44 -26.26
N PHE A 637 -1.66 -15.19 -26.45
CA PHE A 637 -2.53 -15.01 -27.60
C PHE A 637 -3.22 -13.64 -27.56
N SER A 638 -3.73 -13.23 -26.38
CA SER A 638 -4.34 -11.90 -26.20
C SER A 638 -3.34 -10.76 -26.46
N LEU A 639 -2.05 -11.00 -26.21
CA LEU A 639 -0.97 -10.03 -26.47
C LEU A 639 -0.41 -10.13 -27.91
N ASN A 640 -1.02 -10.92 -28.80
CA ASN A 640 -0.56 -11.17 -30.17
C ASN A 640 0.89 -11.69 -30.25
N LYS A 641 1.33 -12.48 -29.26
CA LYS A 641 2.70 -12.99 -29.17
C LYS A 641 2.91 -14.41 -29.70
N VAL A 642 1.84 -15.20 -29.77
CA VAL A 642 1.90 -16.62 -30.15
C VAL A 642 0.78 -16.98 -31.12
N PRO A 643 0.99 -17.94 -32.03
CA PRO A 643 -0.10 -18.52 -32.81
C PRO A 643 -1.03 -19.38 -31.93
N ILE A 644 -2.20 -19.73 -32.46
CA ILE A 644 -3.10 -20.70 -31.83
C ILE A 644 -2.40 -22.08 -31.82
N PRO A 645 -2.23 -22.73 -30.65
CA PRO A 645 -1.34 -23.89 -30.50
C PRO A 645 -2.06 -25.23 -30.74
N THR A 646 -2.82 -25.37 -31.83
CA THR A 646 -3.65 -26.55 -32.11
C THR A 646 -2.82 -27.82 -32.19
N LYS A 647 -1.73 -27.81 -32.98
CA LYS A 647 -0.83 -28.97 -33.12
C LYS A 647 -0.12 -29.33 -31.82
N LEU A 648 0.34 -28.32 -31.05
CA LEU A 648 1.00 -28.53 -29.77
C LEU A 648 0.05 -29.22 -28.78
N PHE A 649 -1.18 -28.73 -28.65
CA PHE A 649 -2.15 -29.26 -27.69
C PHE A 649 -2.57 -30.68 -28.04
N ALA A 650 -2.75 -30.96 -29.34
CA ALA A 650 -3.01 -32.31 -29.84
C ALA A 650 -1.85 -33.28 -29.56
N GLU A 651 -0.59 -32.85 -29.70
CA GLU A 651 0.55 -33.71 -29.42
C GLU A 651 0.73 -33.97 -27.91
N ILE A 652 0.43 -32.98 -27.05
CA ILE A 652 0.37 -33.18 -25.60
C ILE A 652 -0.72 -34.20 -25.25
N LEU A 653 -1.91 -34.09 -25.83
CA LEU A 653 -3.01 -35.04 -25.63
C LEU A 653 -2.59 -36.46 -26.01
N LYS A 654 -1.99 -36.62 -27.20
CA LYS A 654 -1.49 -37.90 -27.69
C LYS A 654 -0.46 -38.49 -26.73
N THR A 655 0.51 -37.69 -26.29
CA THR A 655 1.55 -38.12 -25.36
C THR A 655 0.94 -38.55 -24.01
N MET A 656 -0.09 -37.86 -23.52
CA MET A 656 -0.84 -38.27 -22.32
C MET A 656 -1.57 -39.60 -22.51
N GLN A 657 -2.22 -39.81 -23.66
CA GLN A 657 -2.96 -41.04 -23.97
C GLN A 657 -2.05 -42.26 -24.11
N GLU A 658 -0.84 -42.06 -24.63
CA GLU A 658 0.19 -43.10 -24.78
C GLU A 658 0.86 -43.42 -23.45
N GLY A 659 1.10 -42.42 -22.59
CA GLY A 659 1.85 -42.56 -21.35
C GLY A 659 1.03 -42.87 -20.09
N LEU A 660 -0.26 -42.53 -20.05
CA LEU A 660 -1.09 -42.66 -18.84
C LEU A 660 -2.29 -43.60 -19.04
N PRO A 661 -2.56 -44.52 -18.08
CA PRO A 661 -3.75 -45.35 -18.12
C PRO A 661 -5.04 -44.51 -18.00
N ILE A 662 -5.91 -44.60 -19.02
CA ILE A 662 -7.18 -43.84 -19.07
C ILE A 662 -8.07 -44.11 -17.86
N ILE A 663 -8.11 -45.34 -17.34
CA ILE A 663 -8.96 -45.74 -16.21
C ILE A 663 -8.67 -44.90 -14.95
N LYS A 664 -7.39 -44.59 -14.68
CA LYS A 664 -6.99 -43.81 -13.50
C LYS A 664 -6.98 -42.30 -13.75
N ASN A 665 -6.87 -41.88 -15.01
CA ASN A 665 -6.61 -40.50 -15.39
C ASN A 665 -7.68 -39.91 -16.32
N TYR A 666 -8.86 -40.53 -16.38
CA TYR A 666 -9.95 -40.16 -17.30
C TYR A 666 -10.28 -38.67 -17.23
N VAL A 667 -10.49 -38.13 -16.03
CA VAL A 667 -10.83 -36.70 -15.85
C VAL A 667 -9.77 -35.81 -16.48
N LEU A 668 -8.49 -36.06 -16.20
CA LEU A 668 -7.38 -35.24 -16.69
C LEU A 668 -7.25 -35.30 -18.22
N ILE A 669 -7.27 -36.51 -18.79
CA ILE A 669 -7.14 -36.73 -20.24
C ILE A 669 -8.34 -36.15 -20.98
N THR A 670 -9.56 -36.39 -20.49
CA THR A 670 -10.79 -35.89 -21.12
C THR A 670 -10.91 -34.36 -20.98
N SER A 671 -10.48 -33.76 -19.87
CA SER A 671 -10.38 -32.29 -19.76
C SER A 671 -9.46 -31.73 -20.83
N TRP A 672 -8.26 -32.30 -21.00
CA TRP A 672 -7.33 -31.82 -22.03
C TRP A 672 -7.82 -32.09 -23.45
N LYS A 673 -8.55 -33.19 -23.69
CA LYS A 673 -9.23 -33.46 -24.98
C LYS A 673 -10.23 -32.35 -25.31
N LEU A 674 -11.02 -31.92 -24.33
CA LEU A 674 -11.98 -30.82 -24.51
C LEU A 674 -11.28 -29.46 -24.70
N VAL A 675 -10.20 -29.18 -23.96
CA VAL A 675 -9.36 -27.98 -24.18
C VAL A 675 -8.77 -27.97 -25.59
N THR A 676 -8.28 -29.11 -26.07
CA THR A 676 -7.72 -29.24 -27.43
C THR A 676 -8.79 -28.97 -28.49
N GLU A 677 -10.01 -29.49 -28.32
CA GLU A 677 -11.13 -29.21 -29.24
C GLU A 677 -11.53 -27.73 -29.18
N TYR A 678 -11.54 -27.10 -28.00
CA TYR A 678 -11.80 -25.66 -27.86
C TYR A 678 -10.80 -24.83 -28.66
N VAL A 679 -9.50 -25.09 -28.49
CA VAL A 679 -8.42 -24.39 -29.20
C VAL A 679 -8.52 -24.60 -30.71
N LYS A 680 -8.85 -25.82 -31.15
CA LYS A 680 -9.06 -26.12 -32.56
C LYS A 680 -10.23 -25.32 -33.16
N LEU A 681 -11.35 -25.23 -32.43
CA LEU A 681 -12.50 -24.42 -32.85
C LEU A 681 -12.14 -22.93 -32.94
N MET A 682 -11.24 -22.42 -32.08
CA MET A 682 -10.74 -21.05 -32.22
C MET A 682 -10.01 -20.81 -33.54
N GLU A 683 -9.25 -21.79 -34.03
CA GLU A 683 -8.53 -21.71 -35.30
C GLU A 683 -9.49 -21.80 -36.50
N GLU A 684 -10.50 -22.68 -36.43
CA GLU A 684 -11.50 -22.87 -37.50
C GLU A 684 -12.41 -21.64 -37.69
N HIS A 685 -12.57 -20.80 -36.66
CA HIS A 685 -13.39 -19.59 -36.70
C HIS A 685 -12.54 -18.31 -36.77
N GLU A 686 -12.21 -17.87 -37.98
CA GLU A 686 -11.33 -16.71 -38.26
C GLU A 686 -11.72 -15.41 -37.51
N THR A 687 -13.01 -15.23 -37.20
CA THR A 687 -13.53 -14.11 -36.40
C THR A 687 -12.95 -14.04 -34.98
N VAL A 688 -12.52 -15.18 -34.41
CA VAL A 688 -11.88 -15.28 -33.09
C VAL A 688 -10.45 -14.72 -33.14
N SER A 689 -9.67 -15.10 -34.15
CA SER A 689 -8.31 -14.60 -34.34
C SER A 689 -8.28 -13.09 -34.61
N ASN A 690 -9.28 -12.56 -35.32
CA ASN A 690 -9.37 -11.14 -35.64
C ASN A 690 -9.75 -10.27 -34.43
N ALA A 691 -10.46 -10.81 -33.44
CA ALA A 691 -10.85 -10.07 -32.23
C ALA A 691 -9.64 -9.59 -31.40
N PHE A 692 -8.56 -10.38 -31.35
CA PHE A 692 -7.35 -10.02 -30.61
C PHE A 692 -6.34 -9.20 -31.40
N LYS A 693 -6.26 -9.39 -32.72
CA LYS A 693 -5.38 -8.57 -33.59
C LYS A 693 -5.76 -7.08 -33.56
N LEU A 694 -7.03 -6.78 -33.30
CA LEU A 694 -7.55 -5.41 -33.21
C LEU A 694 -7.45 -4.80 -31.81
N SER A 695 -7.19 -5.62 -30.79
CA SER A 695 -7.13 -5.20 -29.39
C SER A 695 -5.69 -4.89 -28.98
N ASN A 696 -5.46 -3.80 -28.25
CA ASN A 696 -4.11 -3.39 -27.81
C ASN A 696 -3.91 -3.65 -26.31
N PHE A 697 -4.02 -4.93 -25.93
CA PHE A 697 -3.89 -5.35 -24.54
C PHE A 697 -2.47 -5.19 -24.01
N LYS A 698 -2.36 -4.90 -22.71
CA LYS A 698 -1.11 -4.82 -21.97
C LYS A 698 -1.02 -5.98 -20.98
N ARG A 699 0.21 -6.47 -20.74
CA ARG A 699 0.45 -7.55 -19.77
C ARG A 699 -0.07 -7.24 -18.36
N SER A 700 -0.12 -5.96 -17.97
CA SER A 700 -0.65 -5.52 -16.68
C SER A 700 -2.14 -5.80 -16.46
N GLN A 701 -2.88 -6.15 -17.52
CA GLN A 701 -4.30 -6.51 -17.46
C GLN A 701 -4.53 -8.00 -17.15
N PHE A 702 -3.44 -8.76 -16.95
CA PHE A 702 -3.45 -10.19 -16.64
C PHE A 702 -2.67 -10.39 -15.35
N HIS A 703 -3.35 -10.80 -14.28
CA HIS A 703 -2.77 -10.87 -12.94
C HIS A 703 -2.45 -12.33 -12.56
N ASP A 704 -1.16 -12.59 -12.31
CA ASP A 704 -0.67 -13.89 -11.86
C ASP A 704 -0.48 -13.85 -10.33
N SER A 705 -1.26 -14.63 -9.58
CA SER A 705 -1.28 -14.66 -8.10
C SER A 705 -0.32 -15.69 -7.49
N GLY A 706 0.70 -16.14 -8.23
CA GLY A 706 1.60 -17.24 -7.82
C GLY A 706 0.95 -18.63 -7.96
N GLU A 707 -0.31 -18.79 -7.53
CA GLU A 707 -1.15 -19.95 -7.85
C GLU A 707 -2.15 -19.58 -8.95
N ILE A 708 -2.09 -20.26 -10.11
CA ILE A 708 -2.99 -20.03 -11.26
C ILE A 708 -4.46 -20.28 -10.90
N ALA A 709 -4.71 -21.03 -9.84
CA ALA A 709 -6.03 -21.17 -9.23
C ALA A 709 -6.70 -19.81 -8.91
N TYR A 710 -5.93 -18.73 -8.72
CA TYR A 710 -6.44 -17.37 -8.47
C TYR A 710 -6.08 -16.34 -9.56
N ALA A 711 -5.56 -16.78 -10.71
CA ALA A 711 -5.32 -15.89 -11.84
C ALA A 711 -6.63 -15.29 -12.36
N TYR A 712 -6.60 -14.00 -12.70
CA TYR A 712 -7.75 -13.28 -13.25
C TYR A 712 -7.33 -12.21 -14.26
N MET A 713 -8.30 -11.78 -15.06
CA MET A 713 -8.14 -10.76 -16.09
C MET A 713 -8.93 -9.51 -15.71
N ASP A 714 -8.46 -8.33 -16.11
CA ASP A 714 -9.26 -7.11 -16.03
C ASP A 714 -10.51 -7.20 -16.91
N ASN A 715 -11.49 -6.32 -16.69
CA ASN A 715 -12.80 -6.39 -17.38
C ASN A 715 -12.68 -6.39 -18.92
N GLU A 716 -11.78 -5.59 -19.50
CA GLU A 716 -11.65 -5.44 -20.95
C GLU A 716 -11.22 -6.74 -21.67
N PRO A 717 -10.11 -7.41 -21.32
CA PRO A 717 -9.79 -8.73 -21.88
C PRO A 717 -10.83 -9.79 -21.52
N LEU A 718 -11.43 -9.72 -20.32
CA LEU A 718 -12.48 -10.66 -19.91
C LEU A 718 -13.70 -10.60 -20.84
N GLU A 719 -14.18 -9.40 -21.20
CA GLU A 719 -15.32 -9.21 -22.11
C GLU A 719 -15.05 -9.79 -23.51
N VAL A 720 -13.83 -9.66 -24.02
CA VAL A 720 -13.45 -10.24 -25.32
C VAL A 720 -13.45 -11.78 -25.24
N TRP A 721 -12.93 -12.36 -24.16
CA TRP A 721 -13.00 -13.81 -23.96
C TRP A 721 -14.44 -14.31 -23.76
N GLU A 722 -15.32 -13.54 -23.11
CA GLU A 722 -16.76 -13.85 -23.03
C GLU A 722 -17.40 -13.91 -24.43
N ASP A 723 -17.14 -12.92 -25.29
CA ASP A 723 -17.66 -12.88 -26.67
C ASP A 723 -17.14 -14.07 -27.51
N ILE A 724 -15.86 -14.40 -27.38
CA ILE A 724 -15.25 -15.54 -28.06
C ILE A 724 -15.89 -16.84 -27.62
N ASN A 725 -16.07 -17.03 -26.31
CA ASN A 725 -16.72 -18.22 -25.81
C ASN A 725 -18.14 -18.34 -26.35
N LYS A 726 -18.92 -17.25 -26.36
CA LYS A 726 -20.27 -17.24 -26.95
C LYS A 726 -20.29 -17.66 -28.41
N LYS A 727 -19.27 -17.30 -29.20
CA LYS A 727 -19.13 -17.69 -30.61
C LYS A 727 -18.72 -19.14 -30.79
N ILE A 728 -17.93 -19.70 -29.86
CA ILE A 728 -17.42 -21.08 -29.92
C ILE A 728 -18.41 -22.09 -29.33
N SER A 729 -19.16 -21.71 -28.29
CA SER A 729 -20.12 -22.57 -27.59
C SER A 729 -21.12 -23.32 -28.49
N PRO A 730 -21.68 -22.74 -29.57
CA PRO A 730 -22.55 -23.45 -30.52
C PRO A 730 -21.89 -24.66 -31.19
N TYR A 731 -20.57 -24.66 -31.32
CA TYR A 731 -19.79 -25.72 -31.95
C TYR A 731 -19.20 -26.67 -30.92
N LEU A 732 -18.76 -26.12 -29.78
CA LEU A 732 -18.20 -26.90 -28.67
C LEU A 732 -19.24 -27.79 -27.99
N GLY A 733 -20.47 -27.29 -27.76
CA GLY A 733 -21.53 -28.05 -27.10
C GLY A 733 -21.83 -29.38 -27.81
N PRO A 734 -22.16 -29.38 -29.12
CA PRO A 734 -22.38 -30.59 -29.89
C PRO A 734 -21.17 -31.54 -29.90
N LYS A 735 -19.93 -31.00 -29.94
CA LYS A 735 -18.70 -31.80 -29.87
C LYS A 735 -18.53 -32.49 -28.52
N ALA A 736 -18.81 -31.80 -27.42
CA ALA A 736 -18.80 -32.40 -26.09
C ALA A 736 -19.84 -33.54 -25.98
N VAL A 737 -21.02 -33.38 -26.58
CA VAL A 737 -22.04 -34.44 -26.63
C VAL A 737 -21.56 -35.64 -27.45
N LEU A 738 -20.88 -35.41 -28.59
CA LEU A 738 -20.30 -36.49 -29.39
C LEU A 738 -19.26 -37.28 -28.60
N PHE A 739 -18.34 -36.61 -27.90
CA PHE A 739 -17.39 -37.28 -27.03
C PHE A 739 -18.07 -38.06 -25.90
N LEU A 740 -19.10 -37.48 -25.25
CA LEU A 740 -19.86 -38.20 -24.23
C LEU A 740 -20.56 -39.44 -24.80
N LYS A 741 -21.10 -39.38 -26.03
CA LYS A 741 -21.71 -40.54 -26.70
C LYS A 741 -20.69 -41.64 -26.98
N GLU A 742 -19.50 -41.29 -27.42
CA GLU A 742 -18.38 -42.22 -27.59
C GLU A 742 -18.00 -42.88 -26.26
N ASP A 743 -17.81 -42.07 -25.22
CA ASP A 743 -17.44 -42.54 -23.89
C ASP A 743 -18.55 -43.39 -23.25
N CYS A 744 -19.83 -43.06 -23.46
CA CYS A 744 -20.95 -43.88 -22.98
C CYS A 744 -21.00 -45.24 -23.66
N LYS A 745 -20.66 -45.32 -24.95
CA LYS A 745 -20.56 -46.61 -25.68
C LYS A 745 -19.40 -47.45 -25.15
N GLN A 746 -18.29 -46.81 -24.79
CA GLN A 746 -17.07 -47.51 -24.37
C GLN A 746 -17.09 -47.92 -22.89
N TYR A 747 -17.57 -47.04 -22.00
CA TYR A 747 -17.45 -47.18 -20.55
C TYR A 747 -18.81 -47.32 -19.84
N GLY A 748 -19.92 -47.22 -20.57
CA GLY A 748 -21.27 -47.30 -20.03
C GLY A 748 -21.88 -45.93 -19.70
N PRO A 749 -23.20 -45.87 -19.46
CA PRO A 749 -23.94 -44.62 -19.36
C PRO A 749 -23.54 -43.77 -18.15
N THR A 750 -23.11 -44.37 -17.02
CA THR A 750 -22.75 -43.66 -15.77
C THR A 750 -21.50 -42.79 -15.88
N ILE A 751 -20.74 -42.91 -16.98
CA ILE A 751 -19.54 -42.11 -17.24
C ILE A 751 -19.83 -40.60 -17.27
N TYR A 752 -21.08 -40.20 -17.50
CA TYR A 752 -21.50 -38.79 -17.50
C TYR A 752 -21.11 -38.05 -16.22
N ASN A 753 -21.08 -38.72 -15.06
CA ASN A 753 -20.68 -38.11 -13.78
C ASN A 753 -19.21 -37.66 -13.81
N VAL A 754 -18.33 -38.55 -14.29
CA VAL A 754 -16.89 -38.30 -14.36
C VAL A 754 -16.56 -37.38 -15.54
N PHE A 755 -17.29 -37.51 -16.66
CA PHE A 755 -17.21 -36.59 -17.79
C PHE A 755 -17.61 -35.17 -17.37
N GLY A 756 -18.67 -35.00 -16.56
CA GLY A 756 -19.07 -33.68 -16.05
C GLY A 756 -17.95 -32.99 -15.27
N SER A 757 -17.20 -33.75 -14.46
CA SER A 757 -15.99 -33.24 -13.79
C SER A 757 -14.90 -32.82 -14.79
N ALA A 758 -14.69 -33.62 -15.85
CA ALA A 758 -13.73 -33.30 -16.92
C ALA A 758 -14.13 -32.03 -17.69
N PHE A 759 -15.44 -31.86 -17.94
CA PHE A 759 -16.03 -30.70 -18.60
C PHE A 759 -15.91 -29.42 -17.78
N GLN A 760 -16.13 -29.47 -16.47
CA GLN A 760 -15.88 -28.29 -15.63
C GLN A 760 -14.38 -27.95 -15.56
N ASN A 761 -13.54 -28.97 -15.44
CA ASN A 761 -12.09 -28.79 -15.37
C ASN A 761 -11.47 -28.17 -16.64
N MET A 762 -12.04 -28.36 -17.85
CA MET A 762 -11.50 -27.69 -19.05
C MET A 762 -11.58 -26.16 -18.95
N PHE A 763 -12.67 -25.63 -18.40
CA PHE A 763 -12.83 -24.19 -18.18
C PHE A 763 -11.89 -23.70 -17.06
N GLN A 764 -11.63 -24.53 -16.05
CA GLN A 764 -10.63 -24.22 -15.03
C GLN A 764 -9.22 -24.12 -15.61
N ILE A 765 -8.82 -25.05 -16.48
CA ILE A 765 -7.51 -25.05 -17.17
C ILE A 765 -7.34 -23.77 -18.00
N LEU A 766 -8.39 -23.38 -18.72
CA LEU A 766 -8.43 -22.13 -19.47
C LEU A 766 -8.68 -20.90 -18.56
N SER A 767 -8.71 -21.03 -17.24
CA SER A 767 -9.01 -19.93 -16.31
C SER A 767 -10.31 -19.16 -16.62
N LEU A 768 -11.25 -19.77 -17.34
CA LEU A 768 -12.58 -19.25 -17.67
C LEU A 768 -13.60 -19.70 -16.60
N LYS A 769 -13.30 -19.37 -15.34
CA LYS A 769 -13.97 -19.95 -14.16
C LYS A 769 -15.38 -19.40 -13.89
N MET A 770 -15.80 -18.36 -14.60
CA MET A 770 -17.14 -17.83 -14.39
C MET A 770 -18.19 -18.83 -14.89
N TYR A 771 -19.26 -18.99 -14.12
CA TYR A 771 -20.38 -19.88 -14.48
C TYR A 771 -20.95 -19.55 -15.87
N ASP A 772 -20.82 -18.30 -16.31
CA ASP A 772 -21.25 -17.80 -17.60
C ASP A 772 -20.67 -18.63 -18.78
N TYR A 773 -19.37 -18.96 -18.74
CA TYR A 773 -18.71 -19.73 -19.81
C TYR A 773 -19.27 -21.16 -19.95
N ILE A 774 -19.57 -21.78 -18.81
CA ILE A 774 -20.15 -23.12 -18.71
C ILE A 774 -21.58 -23.09 -19.24
N VAL A 775 -22.41 -22.16 -18.76
CA VAL A 775 -23.83 -22.02 -19.15
C VAL A 775 -23.96 -21.77 -20.66
N ASP A 776 -23.11 -20.91 -21.22
CA ASP A 776 -23.10 -20.63 -22.65
C ASP A 776 -22.86 -21.88 -23.50
N THR A 777 -22.11 -22.85 -22.99
CA THR A 777 -21.86 -24.11 -23.69
C THR A 777 -22.96 -25.14 -23.44
N LEU A 778 -23.44 -25.26 -22.19
CA LEU A 778 -24.48 -26.23 -21.82
C LEU A 778 -25.77 -26.06 -22.65
N LYS A 779 -26.13 -24.82 -23.03
CA LYS A 779 -27.33 -24.55 -23.83
C LYS A 779 -27.34 -25.24 -25.20
N TYR A 780 -26.16 -25.51 -25.75
CA TYR A 780 -25.99 -26.20 -27.03
C TYR A 780 -25.70 -27.70 -26.88
N MET A 781 -25.70 -28.23 -25.65
CA MET A 781 -25.56 -29.66 -25.43
C MET A 781 -26.91 -30.39 -25.49
N LEU A 782 -28.02 -29.76 -25.11
CA LEU A 782 -29.36 -30.36 -25.09
C LEU A 782 -30.03 -30.43 -26.48
N VAL A 783 -29.34 -31.00 -27.48
CA VAL A 783 -29.83 -31.10 -28.87
C VAL A 783 -30.48 -32.47 -29.16
N ASP A 784 -30.08 -33.52 -28.43
CA ASP A 784 -30.62 -34.87 -28.58
C ASP A 784 -31.46 -35.27 -27.36
N GLU A 785 -32.78 -35.13 -27.47
CA GLU A 785 -33.74 -35.39 -26.40
C GLU A 785 -33.73 -36.84 -25.89
N ASN A 786 -33.26 -37.78 -26.72
CA ASN A 786 -33.24 -39.20 -26.42
C ASN A 786 -31.96 -39.65 -25.69
N PHE A 787 -30.93 -38.82 -25.65
CA PHE A 787 -29.66 -39.15 -25.00
C PHE A 787 -29.64 -38.70 -23.54
N ILE A 788 -30.24 -39.53 -22.67
CA ILE A 788 -30.41 -39.24 -21.23
C ILE A 788 -29.10 -38.89 -20.49
N PRO A 789 -27.95 -39.56 -20.71
CA PRO A 789 -26.70 -39.21 -20.02
C PRO A 789 -26.30 -37.75 -20.17
N ASN A 790 -26.63 -37.12 -21.30
CA ASN A 790 -26.36 -35.71 -21.53
C ASN A 790 -27.24 -34.78 -20.69
N TYR A 791 -28.53 -35.11 -20.52
CA TYR A 791 -29.40 -34.36 -19.60
C TYR A 791 -28.91 -34.46 -18.16
N LEU A 792 -28.44 -35.63 -17.75
CA LEU A 792 -27.88 -35.84 -16.41
C LEU A 792 -26.57 -35.06 -16.21
N LEU A 793 -25.71 -35.00 -17.22
CA LEU A 793 -24.51 -34.16 -17.20
C LEU A 793 -24.86 -32.68 -17.10
N VAL A 794 -25.81 -32.19 -17.92
CA VAL A 794 -26.19 -30.78 -17.90
C VAL A 794 -26.78 -30.40 -16.55
N SER A 795 -27.61 -31.27 -15.94
CA SER A 795 -28.11 -31.07 -14.57
C SER A 795 -26.97 -31.05 -13.54
N LEU A 796 -25.98 -31.94 -13.66
CA LEU A 796 -24.81 -31.98 -12.77
C LEU A 796 -23.96 -30.71 -12.85
N CYS A 797 -23.80 -30.15 -14.05
CA CYS A 797 -22.98 -28.96 -14.28
C CYS A 797 -23.77 -27.64 -14.13
N PHE A 798 -25.07 -27.71 -13.81
CA PHE A 798 -25.94 -26.54 -13.70
C PHE A 798 -25.56 -25.66 -12.49
N PRO A 799 -25.39 -24.32 -12.63
CA PRO A 799 -25.02 -23.45 -11.51
C PRO A 799 -26.12 -23.32 -10.44
N GLN A 800 -25.75 -23.39 -9.16
CA GLN A 800 -26.68 -23.23 -8.03
C GLN A 800 -26.88 -21.77 -7.58
N LEU A 801 -25.92 -20.87 -7.87
CA LEU A 801 -25.94 -19.46 -7.46
C LEU A 801 -26.44 -18.55 -8.59
N TYR A 802 -27.36 -17.63 -8.26
CA TYR A 802 -28.02 -16.75 -9.23
C TYR A 802 -27.22 -15.47 -9.45
N SER A 803 -26.69 -15.30 -10.67
CA SER A 803 -26.31 -14.00 -11.21
C SER A 803 -27.51 -13.38 -11.93
N ASN A 804 -27.82 -12.11 -11.64
CA ASN A 804 -28.89 -11.37 -12.35
C ASN A 804 -28.59 -11.21 -13.86
N LYS A 805 -27.33 -11.37 -14.30
CA LYS A 805 -26.87 -11.14 -15.69
C LYS A 805 -27.44 -12.15 -16.70
N PHE A 806 -27.84 -13.36 -16.28
CA PHE A 806 -28.26 -14.47 -17.16
C PHE A 806 -29.56 -15.16 -16.73
N LYS A 807 -30.46 -14.42 -16.10
CA LYS A 807 -31.74 -14.96 -15.62
C LYS A 807 -32.55 -15.57 -16.76
N SER A 808 -32.52 -14.99 -17.97
CA SER A 808 -33.22 -15.48 -19.17
C SER A 808 -32.67 -16.83 -19.66
N GLU A 809 -31.36 -16.93 -19.85
CA GLU A 809 -30.68 -18.10 -20.42
C GLU A 809 -30.75 -19.29 -19.45
N LEU A 810 -30.59 -19.03 -18.15
CA LEU A 810 -30.82 -20.05 -17.13
C LEU A 810 -32.28 -20.50 -17.08
N THR A 811 -33.24 -19.61 -17.34
CA THR A 811 -34.66 -19.98 -17.41
C THR A 811 -34.92 -20.88 -18.62
N GLU A 812 -34.40 -20.53 -19.79
CA GLU A 812 -34.51 -21.35 -21.00
C GLU A 812 -33.89 -22.74 -20.81
N LEU A 813 -32.69 -22.81 -20.22
CA LEU A 813 -32.03 -24.09 -19.95
C LEU A 813 -32.82 -24.95 -18.95
N ARG A 814 -33.44 -24.33 -17.94
CA ARG A 814 -34.32 -25.03 -16.99
C ARG A 814 -35.60 -25.52 -17.61
N GLU A 815 -36.20 -24.74 -18.51
CA GLU A 815 -37.39 -25.16 -19.25
C GLU A 815 -37.07 -26.40 -20.10
N LYS A 816 -35.95 -26.39 -20.83
CA LYS A 816 -35.46 -27.55 -21.60
C LYS A 816 -35.19 -28.78 -20.75
N LEU A 817 -34.65 -28.62 -19.53
CA LEU A 817 -34.45 -29.74 -18.60
C LEU A 817 -35.79 -30.28 -18.07
N ARG A 818 -36.74 -29.40 -17.74
CA ARG A 818 -38.09 -29.77 -17.24
C ARG A 818 -38.97 -30.44 -18.29
N SER A 819 -38.84 -30.03 -19.56
CA SER A 819 -39.67 -30.52 -20.65
C SER A 819 -39.27 -31.90 -21.17
N ASN A 820 -38.13 -32.46 -20.75
CA ASN A 820 -37.69 -33.79 -21.19
C ASN A 820 -38.73 -34.87 -20.81
N THR A 821 -38.97 -35.85 -21.68
CA THR A 821 -40.00 -36.88 -21.47
C THR A 821 -39.58 -37.99 -20.49
N CYS A 822 -38.29 -38.12 -20.16
CA CYS A 822 -37.75 -39.14 -19.28
C CYS A 822 -37.89 -38.79 -17.79
N ASN A 823 -38.50 -39.69 -17.01
CA ASN A 823 -38.66 -39.52 -15.57
C ASN A 823 -37.31 -39.43 -14.82
N THR A 824 -36.27 -40.13 -15.29
CA THR A 824 -34.93 -40.10 -14.68
C THR A 824 -34.27 -38.73 -14.85
N ALA A 825 -34.40 -38.10 -16.02
CA ALA A 825 -33.88 -36.76 -16.27
C ALA A 825 -34.58 -35.71 -15.40
N LYS A 826 -35.91 -35.82 -15.22
CA LYS A 826 -36.68 -34.93 -14.33
C LYS A 826 -36.27 -35.08 -12.88
N LEU A 827 -36.12 -36.32 -12.39
CA LEU A 827 -35.82 -36.61 -10.98
C LEU A 827 -34.45 -36.09 -10.55
N HIS A 828 -33.45 -36.07 -11.44
CA HIS A 828 -32.12 -35.54 -11.15
C HIS A 828 -32.01 -34.01 -11.21
N TYR A 829 -33.03 -33.33 -11.74
CA TYR A 829 -33.09 -31.87 -11.79
C TYR A 829 -33.78 -31.26 -10.55
N TYR A 830 -34.78 -31.94 -9.99
CA TYR A 830 -35.44 -31.56 -8.74
C TYR A 830 -34.61 -31.98 -7.53
#